data_AF-A0A9E1UTN5-F1
#
_entry.id   AF-A0A9E1UTN5-F1
#
_cell.length_a   1.000
_cell.length_b   1.000
_cell.length_c   1.000
_cell.angle_alpha   90.00
_cell.angle_beta   90.00
_cell.angle_gamma   90.00
#
_symmetry.space_group_name_H-M   'P 1'
#
loop_
_entity.id
_entity.type
_entity.pdbx_description
1 polymer ?
#
loop_
_entity_poly.entity_id
_entity_poly.type
_entity_poly.pdbx_seq_one_letter_code
_entity_poly.pdbx_strand_id
1 'polypeptide(L)'
;HDAWIYERLDAGKVLQALRLLPDGTLAMSGVWGTTKDAPPLRYAMTLTPSPDGVDLALTVRKTAALKLTSGIWCNIGIDRSDDGRRIYARPVAGATLGKNVGGTCDALLAEVRGRRSIVLQGDGYRSLRSRVGKNHHGIEMNLHRGRFEVGKEAVVNLHLGFADMPETFPGRIDPSRKALRLAEVVVPKRTELYGLVELMVDLQGTWDNPFDPDDVALDAVVTLPSGKTYTQPGFYMVEQARRIDGRAEVMVPTPSQGWRVRLAATEIGALRCELRARDRSGKVNSVLAPIQVLAGKRKGFVRQSKQDPRYLAFDDGSGYFPIGHNLPIYPTNGQLVDEALGKMAKAGENWNRWWMSAAGLGLEWEPKLGRYRQNAAARLDYAIGLAEQHGFYYMMCMDTHQDFRASGWQANPFNVANGGPCKTPREWFTDATARTLYRKRLRYTVARWGYSPHVLCWEFGNEFEGWANTDNAVKLPWHREMSDYLADLDPYRHLITTSWWSKTGPEAFWRLPNIDIVQTHCYTNNDVNVAEQLLGYCRHQWKTFEKPHIFAEFGIRSHSSTADKDPKGWGLHNGSWACVAGGANGPAMPWWHRNYIDPLDLYFHFTAIRNFTQDLPFGTARWRVLETSKPEYIGEPVREVRDLVLTPTSGFRKRPVTEFRVQPDGSVNDSKALLNLLHGEGHKDLQAPPTFIVNYPKPGTFVVQIERVSNSGHLRIFVDDALALEKEYPCGEGHGKSTVFREKWNLWENVYDEPATVRVPAGEHRVRVENHGKDWVRVSRVVFENCQVVQNPNLLAAALACDDAAIVWIQNRDSSWYNHGRDKVPTVPPATLAVRGLRDGVYDVQWWETWKGMVTKTEPMTVKGGVLDLRLPAIRTDLALKLRPKRGG
;
A
#
# COMPACT_ATOMS: atom_id res chain seq x y z
N HIS A 1 24.30 13.56 -1.05
CA HIS A 1 22.93 14.10 -0.80
C HIS A 1 22.84 15.44 -1.51
N ASP A 2 22.64 15.41 -2.83
CA ASP A 2 23.19 16.46 -3.71
C ASP A 2 22.12 17.47 -4.18
N ALA A 3 20.98 17.54 -3.46
CA ALA A 3 19.82 18.35 -3.82
C ALA A 3 19.51 19.51 -2.84
N TRP A 4 20.33 19.70 -1.79
CA TRP A 4 20.16 20.78 -0.82
C TRP A 4 21.21 21.85 -1.01
N ILE A 5 20.78 23.10 -1.11
CA ILE A 5 21.66 24.27 -1.06
C ILE A 5 21.67 24.71 0.40
N TYR A 6 22.79 24.49 1.10
CA TYR A 6 22.99 24.96 2.46
C TYR A 6 23.64 26.34 2.40
N GLU A 7 22.98 27.33 2.97
CA GLU A 7 23.50 28.70 3.06
C GLU A 7 23.40 29.14 4.51
N ARG A 8 24.42 29.85 4.97
CA ARG A 8 24.42 30.53 6.26
C ARG A 8 24.07 32.00 6.06
N LEU A 9 23.50 32.65 7.07
CA LEU A 9 23.13 34.07 7.00
C LEU A 9 24.32 34.99 6.63
N ASP A 10 25.53 34.62 7.06
CA ASP A 10 26.80 35.30 6.79
C ASP A 10 27.37 35.00 5.38
N ALA A 11 26.93 33.93 4.72
CA ALA A 11 27.29 33.60 3.34
C ALA A 11 26.40 34.33 2.31
N GLY A 12 25.27 34.89 2.74
CA GLY A 12 24.43 35.76 1.93
C GLY A 12 24.99 37.18 1.81
N LYS A 13 24.42 37.99 0.91
CA LYS A 13 24.76 39.41 0.79
C LYS A 13 23.75 40.26 1.55
N VAL A 14 24.19 40.89 2.63
CA VAL A 14 23.41 41.92 3.33
C VAL A 14 23.29 43.14 2.43
N LEU A 15 22.05 43.55 2.11
CA LEU A 15 21.77 44.73 1.29
C LEU A 15 21.49 45.95 2.17
N GLN A 16 20.84 45.72 3.31
CA GLN A 16 20.64 46.72 4.36
C GLN A 16 21.09 46.12 5.69
N ALA A 17 22.12 46.74 6.28
CA ALA A 17 22.62 46.38 7.60
C ALA A 17 21.54 46.56 8.67
N LEU A 18 21.75 45.91 9.82
CA LEU A 18 20.87 45.98 10.97
C LEU A 18 20.65 47.44 11.38
N ARG A 19 19.38 47.88 11.41
CA ARG A 19 18.98 49.22 11.88
C ARG A 19 17.96 49.10 13.00
N LEU A 20 18.11 49.96 14.01
CA LEU A 20 17.11 50.16 15.07
C LEU A 20 16.09 51.20 14.60
N LEU A 21 14.82 50.83 14.60
CA LEU A 21 13.69 51.70 14.27
C LEU A 21 13.19 52.44 15.53
N PRO A 22 12.45 53.56 15.37
CA PRO A 22 11.98 54.37 16.51
C PRO A 22 11.07 53.62 17.51
N ASP A 23 10.41 52.57 17.05
CA ASP A 23 9.55 51.69 17.85
C ASP A 23 10.33 50.59 18.59
N GLY A 24 11.67 50.58 18.50
CA GLY A 24 12.54 49.57 19.09
C GLY A 24 12.74 48.33 18.22
N THR A 25 12.11 48.26 17.05
CA THR A 25 12.25 47.13 16.12
C THR A 25 13.62 47.14 15.45
N LEU A 26 14.31 46.00 15.45
CA LEU A 26 15.52 45.82 14.64
C LEU A 26 15.16 45.27 13.26
N ALA A 27 15.64 45.91 12.19
CA ALA A 27 15.35 45.49 10.81
C ALA A 27 16.64 45.24 10.01
N MET A 28 16.66 44.20 9.17
CA MET A 28 17.71 43.95 8.18
C MET A 28 17.12 43.39 6.88
N SER A 29 17.84 43.53 5.76
CA SER A 29 17.47 42.86 4.52
C SER A 29 18.68 42.46 3.68
N GLY A 30 18.50 41.45 2.83
CA GLY A 30 19.59 40.92 2.02
C GLY A 30 19.14 39.89 1.00
N VAL A 31 20.10 39.12 0.49
CA VAL A 31 19.88 37.97 -0.39
C VAL A 31 20.62 36.72 0.10
N TRP A 32 19.95 35.57 0.08
CA TRP A 32 20.49 34.23 0.32
C TRP A 32 20.66 33.46 -0.99
N GLY A 33 21.54 32.44 -1.03
CA GLY A 33 21.71 31.57 -2.20
C GLY A 33 22.55 32.20 -3.30
N THR A 34 23.63 32.89 -2.94
CA THR A 34 24.55 33.52 -3.90
C THR A 34 25.62 32.57 -4.43
N THR A 35 25.61 31.30 -4.00
CA THR A 35 26.53 30.26 -4.50
C THR A 35 25.80 29.31 -5.48
N LYS A 36 26.47 28.94 -6.59
CA LYS A 36 25.96 28.08 -7.70
C LYS A 36 24.90 28.75 -8.60
N ASP A 37 24.41 28.00 -9.60
CA ASP A 37 23.42 28.45 -10.63
C ASP A 37 21.98 28.64 -10.12
N ALA A 38 21.76 28.65 -8.80
CA ALA A 38 20.42 28.81 -8.24
C ALA A 38 20.07 30.31 -8.04
N PRO A 39 18.86 30.76 -8.42
CA PRO A 39 18.45 32.14 -8.17
C PRO A 39 18.42 32.48 -6.68
N PRO A 40 18.94 33.64 -6.25
CA PRO A 40 18.94 34.02 -4.84
C PRO A 40 17.52 34.29 -4.32
N LEU A 41 17.34 34.15 -3.00
CA LEU A 41 16.14 34.58 -2.28
C LEU A 41 16.40 35.94 -1.63
N ARG A 42 15.59 36.95 -1.93
CA ARG A 42 15.56 38.19 -1.12
C ARG A 42 14.92 37.89 0.22
N TYR A 43 15.48 38.44 1.29
CA TYR A 43 14.88 38.40 2.61
C TYR A 43 14.79 39.79 3.22
N ALA A 44 13.77 40.00 4.03
CA ALA A 44 13.66 41.09 4.99
C ALA A 44 13.30 40.49 6.33
N MET A 45 14.01 40.87 7.39
CA MET A 45 13.80 40.34 8.74
C MET A 45 13.63 41.50 9.71
N THR A 46 12.63 41.38 10.58
CA THR A 46 12.38 42.29 11.69
C THR A 46 12.37 41.52 13.00
N LEU A 47 12.90 42.12 14.06
CA LEU A 47 12.83 41.65 15.44
C LEU A 47 12.15 42.74 16.26
N THR A 48 10.92 42.48 16.69
CA THR A 48 10.11 43.41 17.48
C THR A 48 10.19 42.98 18.94
N PRO A 49 10.55 43.86 19.88
CA PRO A 49 10.50 43.54 21.30
C PRO A 49 9.10 43.07 21.73
N SER A 50 9.04 42.01 22.54
CA SER A 50 7.80 41.52 23.15
C SER A 50 8.00 41.31 24.66
N PRO A 51 6.93 41.16 25.47
CA PRO A 51 7.05 41.14 26.94
C PRO A 51 8.02 40.10 27.51
N ASP A 52 8.16 38.97 26.84
CA ASP A 52 8.94 37.80 27.25
C ASP A 52 10.05 37.41 26.25
N GLY A 53 10.31 38.26 25.25
CA GLY A 53 11.30 37.98 24.21
C GLY A 53 11.30 38.96 23.04
N VAL A 54 11.38 38.40 21.83
CA VAL A 54 11.32 39.11 20.56
C VAL A 54 10.48 38.34 19.55
N ASP A 55 9.65 39.04 18.81
CA ASP A 55 8.90 38.51 17.68
C ASP A 55 9.69 38.76 16.40
N LEU A 56 10.04 37.66 15.72
CA LEU A 56 10.76 37.64 14.46
C LEU A 56 9.76 37.48 13.32
N ALA A 57 9.70 38.46 12.42
CA ALA A 57 9.04 38.32 11.13
C ALA A 57 10.08 38.28 10.02
N LEU A 58 10.13 37.16 9.30
CA LEU A 58 11.01 36.91 8.16
C LEU A 58 10.17 36.84 6.88
N THR A 59 10.31 37.85 6.04
CA THR A 59 9.72 37.88 4.69
C THR A 59 10.76 37.42 3.69
N VAL A 60 10.39 36.47 2.82
CA VAL A 60 11.25 35.95 1.75
C VAL A 60 10.57 36.05 0.39
N ARG A 61 11.36 36.38 -0.63
CA ARG A 61 10.89 36.55 -2.00
C ARG A 61 11.87 35.93 -2.99
N LYS A 62 11.34 35.18 -3.96
CA LYS A 62 12.11 34.62 -5.07
C LYS A 62 12.51 35.72 -6.05
N THR A 63 13.79 35.76 -6.42
CA THR A 63 14.29 36.67 -7.47
C THR A 63 14.07 36.13 -8.87
N ALA A 64 14.08 34.80 -9.03
CA ALA A 64 13.67 34.09 -10.25
C ALA A 64 13.11 32.70 -9.91
N ALA A 65 12.86 31.88 -10.92
CA ALA A 65 12.28 30.54 -10.75
C ALA A 65 13.18 29.63 -9.89
N LEU A 66 12.81 29.46 -8.62
CA LEU A 66 13.50 28.58 -7.68
C LEU A 66 12.56 27.45 -7.21
N LYS A 67 12.97 26.20 -7.42
CA LYS A 67 12.23 25.01 -7.00
C LYS A 67 12.50 24.70 -5.53
N LEU A 68 11.57 25.11 -4.66
CA LEU A 68 11.60 24.77 -3.23
C LEU A 68 10.96 23.39 -3.03
N THR A 69 11.77 22.33 -3.15
CA THR A 69 11.28 20.94 -3.06
C THR A 69 10.78 20.58 -1.66
N SER A 70 11.35 21.18 -0.62
CA SER A 70 11.00 20.93 0.79
C SER A 70 10.82 22.24 1.58
N GLY A 71 10.46 23.33 0.90
CA GLY A 71 10.28 24.63 1.54
C GLY A 71 11.59 25.22 2.11
N ILE A 72 11.47 26.02 3.18
CA ILE A 72 12.58 26.74 3.83
C ILE A 72 12.80 26.16 5.24
N TRP A 73 14.04 25.85 5.56
CA TRP A 73 14.44 25.22 6.83
C TRP A 73 15.41 26.11 7.61
N CYS A 74 15.23 26.15 8.92
CA CYS A 74 16.17 26.70 9.88
C CYS A 74 17.01 25.55 10.45
N ASN A 75 18.32 25.75 10.56
CA ASN A 75 19.22 24.83 11.26
C ASN A 75 19.80 25.56 12.49
N ILE A 76 19.62 24.98 13.66
CA ILE A 76 20.03 25.53 14.96
C ILE A 76 21.04 24.57 15.57
N GLY A 77 22.22 25.08 15.91
CA GLY A 77 23.22 24.34 16.68
C GLY A 77 23.14 24.72 18.15
N ILE A 78 23.00 23.74 19.04
CA ILE A 78 23.13 23.93 20.48
C ILE A 78 24.39 23.21 20.94
N ASP A 79 25.29 23.93 21.60
CA ASP A 79 26.48 23.32 22.18
C ASP A 79 26.09 22.29 23.23
N ARG A 80 26.64 21.08 23.09
CA ARG A 80 26.33 19.98 23.98
C ARG A 80 27.22 20.04 25.22
N SER A 81 26.61 19.94 26.38
CA SER A 81 27.27 19.55 27.63
C SER A 81 26.52 18.35 28.21
N ASP A 82 27.24 17.44 28.86
CA ASP A 82 26.67 16.24 29.48
C ASP A 82 26.11 16.55 30.89
N ASP A 83 25.50 17.73 31.07
CA ASP A 83 25.01 18.27 32.34
C ASP A 83 23.53 17.97 32.62
N GLY A 84 22.89 17.16 31.78
CA GLY A 84 21.50 16.74 31.94
C GLY A 84 20.46 17.74 31.47
N ARG A 85 20.85 18.88 30.86
CA ARG A 85 19.90 19.84 30.26
C ARG A 85 18.97 19.16 29.25
N ARG A 86 17.75 19.68 29.16
CA ARG A 86 16.67 19.09 28.37
C ARG A 86 16.33 19.89 27.11
N ILE A 87 15.70 19.20 26.18
CA ILE A 87 15.15 19.74 24.95
C ILE A 87 13.72 19.22 24.77
N TYR A 88 12.82 20.07 24.30
CA TYR A 88 11.41 19.72 24.11
C TYR A 88 10.86 20.29 22.81
N ALA A 89 10.47 19.40 21.90
CA ALA A 89 9.66 19.72 20.73
C ALA A 89 8.18 19.65 21.15
N ARG A 90 7.66 20.78 21.64
CA ARG A 90 6.30 20.86 22.18
C ARG A 90 5.25 20.64 21.08
N PRO A 91 4.15 19.92 21.34
CA PRO A 91 3.84 19.19 22.56
C PRO A 91 4.29 17.72 22.54
N VAL A 92 4.95 17.26 21.48
CA VAL A 92 4.98 15.84 21.09
C VAL A 92 6.13 15.03 21.64
N ALA A 93 7.31 15.63 21.86
CA ALA A 93 8.50 14.85 22.21
C ALA A 93 9.50 15.67 23.02
N GLY A 94 10.02 15.10 24.10
CA GLY A 94 11.09 15.68 24.91
C GLY A 94 12.20 14.68 25.19
N ALA A 95 13.42 15.19 25.35
CA ALA A 95 14.60 14.38 25.61
C ALA A 95 15.66 15.16 26.40
N THR A 96 16.71 14.48 26.85
CA THR A 96 17.95 15.13 27.28
C THR A 96 18.71 15.65 26.05
N LEU A 97 19.38 16.78 26.18
CA LEU A 97 20.25 17.32 25.14
C LEU A 97 21.32 16.28 24.77
N GLY A 98 21.51 16.01 23.48
CA GLY A 98 22.36 14.92 22.99
C GLY A 98 21.61 13.62 22.67
N LYS A 99 20.29 13.58 22.88
CA LYS A 99 19.40 12.51 22.39
C LYS A 99 18.50 13.05 21.29
N ASN A 100 18.14 12.20 20.34
CA ASN A 100 17.29 12.58 19.22
C ASN A 100 15.90 13.01 19.73
N VAL A 101 15.39 14.13 19.22
CA VAL A 101 14.02 14.59 19.39
C VAL A 101 13.47 15.05 18.04
N GLY A 102 12.16 14.98 17.84
CA GLY A 102 11.55 15.40 16.58
C GLY A 102 10.07 15.10 16.51
N GLY A 103 9.45 15.61 15.45
CA GLY A 103 8.02 15.45 15.21
C GLY A 103 7.41 16.74 14.65
N THR A 104 6.07 16.78 14.67
CA THR A 104 5.33 18.00 14.35
C THR A 104 5.07 18.77 15.64
N CYS A 105 5.63 19.96 15.78
CA CYS A 105 5.70 20.75 17.01
C CYS A 105 5.32 22.21 16.77
N ASP A 106 4.77 22.89 17.76
CA ASP A 106 4.49 24.33 17.72
C ASP A 106 5.66 25.17 18.27
N ALA A 107 6.47 24.57 19.14
CA ALA A 107 7.63 25.22 19.72
C ALA A 107 8.78 24.25 20.00
N LEU A 108 10.00 24.79 20.00
CA LEU A 108 11.21 24.16 20.51
C LEU A 108 11.62 24.86 21.79
N LEU A 109 11.79 24.11 22.88
CA LEU A 109 12.37 24.60 24.12
C LEU A 109 13.73 23.94 24.35
N ALA A 110 14.73 24.73 24.71
CA ALA A 110 16.05 24.25 25.14
C ALA A 110 16.37 24.80 26.52
N GLU A 111 16.58 23.90 27.49
CA GLU A 111 16.81 24.26 28.89
C GLU A 111 18.15 24.97 29.06
N VAL A 112 18.14 26.10 29.78
CA VAL A 112 19.34 26.88 30.12
C VAL A 112 19.75 26.57 31.55
N ARG A 113 18.87 26.84 32.52
CA ARG A 113 19.12 26.59 33.95
C ARG A 113 17.82 26.56 34.75
N GLY A 114 17.70 25.60 35.69
CA GLY A 114 16.62 25.58 36.67
C GLY A 114 15.22 25.62 36.02
N ARG A 115 15.02 24.83 34.96
CA ARG A 115 13.84 24.80 34.07
C ARG A 115 13.64 25.99 33.14
N ARG A 116 14.26 27.14 33.38
CA ARG A 116 14.19 28.26 32.44
C ARG A 116 14.82 27.85 31.11
N SER A 117 14.06 28.00 30.03
CA SER A 117 14.42 27.56 28.69
C SER A 117 14.32 28.70 27.70
N ILE A 118 15.16 28.67 26.67
CA ILE A 118 14.92 29.46 25.46
C ILE A 118 13.83 28.75 24.68
N VAL A 119 12.81 29.49 24.25
CA VAL A 119 11.74 28.99 23.39
C VAL A 119 11.84 29.61 22.02
N LEU A 120 11.76 28.77 20.99
CA LEU A 120 11.52 29.18 19.61
C LEU A 120 10.15 28.64 19.19
N GLN A 121 9.15 29.50 19.14
CA GLN A 121 7.77 29.16 18.84
C GLN A 121 7.38 29.63 17.44
N GLY A 122 6.69 28.78 16.69
CA GLY A 122 6.09 29.13 15.40
C GLY A 122 4.67 29.66 15.53
N ASP A 123 4.19 30.27 14.45
CA ASP A 123 2.78 30.66 14.24
C ASP A 123 1.84 29.48 13.90
N GLY A 124 2.22 28.27 14.30
CA GLY A 124 1.52 27.03 14.00
C GLY A 124 2.44 25.81 14.09
N TYR A 125 1.92 24.65 13.72
CA TYR A 125 2.69 23.40 13.79
C TYR A 125 3.71 23.25 12.66
N ARG A 126 4.98 23.06 13.02
CA ARG A 126 6.16 22.90 12.14
C ARG A 126 6.78 21.52 12.28
N SER A 127 7.54 21.09 11.27
CA SER A 127 8.27 19.82 11.33
C SER A 127 9.66 20.07 11.90
N LEU A 128 10.06 19.30 12.91
CA LEU A 128 11.35 19.40 13.57
C LEU A 128 12.05 18.04 13.62
N ARG A 129 13.36 18.02 13.41
CA ARG A 129 14.20 16.84 13.62
C ARG A 129 15.57 17.20 14.16
N SER A 130 16.09 16.37 15.06
CA SER A 130 17.48 16.48 15.53
C SER A 130 18.48 15.83 14.57
N ARG A 131 19.67 16.43 14.49
CA ARG A 131 20.91 15.82 14.01
C ARG A 131 21.96 15.96 15.10
N VAL A 132 22.07 14.93 15.95
CA VAL A 132 23.00 14.97 17.07
C VAL A 132 24.40 14.59 16.58
N GLY A 133 25.34 15.53 16.71
CA GLY A 133 26.76 15.31 16.47
C GLY A 133 27.54 15.03 17.76
N LYS A 134 28.87 14.94 17.64
CA LYS A 134 29.76 14.71 18.79
C LYS A 134 29.73 15.87 19.79
N ASN A 135 29.71 17.11 19.31
CA ASN A 135 29.86 18.31 20.14
C ASN A 135 28.62 19.24 20.14
N HIS A 136 27.67 19.00 19.23
CA HIS A 136 26.49 19.86 19.06
C HIS A 136 25.22 19.03 18.92
N HIS A 137 24.13 19.55 19.47
CA HIS A 137 22.79 19.12 19.15
C HIS A 137 22.28 19.99 17.99
N GLY A 138 22.34 19.48 16.77
CA GLY A 138 21.77 20.15 15.60
C GLY A 138 20.27 19.93 15.54
N ILE A 139 19.51 20.97 15.18
CA ILE A 139 18.06 20.93 15.04
C ILE A 139 17.70 21.52 13.70
N GLU A 140 16.90 20.80 12.92
CA GLU A 140 16.33 21.29 11.67
C GLU A 140 14.82 21.49 11.86
N MET A 141 14.37 22.74 11.77
CA MET A 141 12.96 23.12 11.85
C MET A 141 12.50 23.71 10.52
N ASN A 142 11.43 23.18 9.95
CA ASN A 142 10.84 23.72 8.73
C ASN A 142 10.08 25.02 9.05
N LEU A 143 10.53 26.14 8.49
CA LEU A 143 9.94 27.46 8.70
C LEU A 143 8.77 27.74 7.74
N HIS A 144 8.86 27.24 6.52
CA HIS A 144 7.81 27.42 5.51
C HIS A 144 7.70 26.15 4.67
N ARG A 145 6.52 25.53 4.65
CA ARG A 145 6.26 24.25 3.95
C ARG A 145 5.90 24.39 2.48
N GLY A 146 5.38 25.57 2.10
CA GLY A 146 4.75 25.80 0.80
C GLY A 146 5.70 26.22 -0.32
N ARG A 147 5.23 26.03 -1.57
CA ARG A 147 5.77 26.74 -2.73
C ARG A 147 5.09 28.10 -2.82
N PHE A 148 5.83 29.10 -3.28
CA PHE A 148 5.29 30.41 -3.62
C PHE A 148 5.87 30.87 -4.96
N GLU A 149 5.12 31.72 -5.66
CA GLU A 149 5.47 32.19 -7.00
C GLU A 149 6.63 33.19 -6.98
N VAL A 150 7.29 33.36 -8.12
CA VAL A 150 8.28 34.42 -8.30
C VAL A 150 7.58 35.77 -8.11
N GLY A 151 8.18 36.67 -7.34
CA GLY A 151 7.57 37.97 -7.06
C GLY A 151 6.62 38.01 -5.87
N LYS A 152 6.07 36.87 -5.42
CA LYS A 152 5.27 36.78 -4.18
C LYS A 152 6.17 36.68 -2.95
N GLU A 153 5.69 37.26 -1.86
CA GLU A 153 6.34 37.18 -0.56
C GLU A 153 5.76 36.01 0.25
N ALA A 154 6.63 35.29 0.94
CA ALA A 154 6.25 34.36 1.99
C ALA A 154 6.74 34.93 3.32
N VAL A 155 5.85 34.97 4.32
CA VAL A 155 6.15 35.50 5.64
C VAL A 155 6.24 34.33 6.61
N VAL A 156 7.27 34.34 7.45
CA VAL A 156 7.48 33.40 8.55
C VAL A 156 7.51 34.21 9.84
N ASN A 157 6.58 33.91 10.75
CA ASN A 157 6.61 34.50 12.09
C ASN A 157 7.12 33.47 13.10
N LEU A 158 8.02 33.91 13.97
CA LEU A 158 8.58 33.14 15.07
C LEU A 158 8.61 34.03 16.31
N HIS A 159 8.36 33.44 17.47
CA HIS A 159 8.61 34.08 18.75
C HIS A 159 9.87 33.44 19.37
N LEU A 160 10.85 34.27 19.75
CA LEU A 160 12.04 33.87 20.49
C LEU A 160 11.97 34.49 21.89
N GLY A 161 11.84 33.67 22.91
CA GLY A 161 11.68 34.16 24.28
C GLY A 161 12.16 33.19 25.33
N PHE A 162 11.64 33.34 26.54
CA PHE A 162 11.86 32.40 27.63
C PHE A 162 10.57 31.70 28.03
N ALA A 163 10.65 30.39 28.25
CA ALA A 163 9.56 29.59 28.80
C ALA A 163 10.09 28.58 29.82
N ASP A 164 9.21 28.09 30.69
CA ASP A 164 9.57 27.03 31.62
C ASP A 164 9.49 25.66 30.94
N MET A 165 10.57 24.89 31.08
CA MET A 165 10.56 23.46 30.79
C MET A 165 9.59 22.78 31.76
N PRO A 166 8.69 21.90 31.28
CA PRO A 166 7.81 21.16 32.18
C PRO A 166 8.61 20.28 33.14
N GLU A 167 8.06 19.99 34.32
CA GLU A 167 8.70 19.09 35.30
C GLU A 167 8.93 17.71 34.68
N THR A 168 7.88 17.19 34.06
CA THR A 168 7.87 15.96 33.29
C THR A 168 7.31 16.25 31.90
N PHE A 169 7.88 15.62 30.87
CA PHE A 169 7.31 15.74 29.53
C PHE A 169 5.88 15.18 29.50
N PRO A 170 4.93 15.87 28.84
CA PRO A 170 3.58 15.34 28.64
C PRO A 170 3.60 13.95 28.01
N GLY A 171 2.77 13.06 28.55
CA GLY A 171 2.71 11.67 28.11
C GLY A 171 3.93 10.81 28.49
N ARG A 172 4.83 11.30 29.34
CA ARG A 172 5.90 10.50 29.92
C ARG A 172 5.30 9.35 30.73
N ILE A 173 5.81 8.14 30.46
CA ILE A 173 5.39 6.90 31.11
C ILE A 173 6.49 6.48 32.08
N ASP A 174 6.23 6.70 33.37
CA ASP A 174 7.17 6.42 34.45
C ASP A 174 6.99 5.01 35.05
N PRO A 175 8.07 4.43 35.62
CA PRO A 175 7.97 3.25 36.47
C PRO A 175 7.00 3.47 37.64
N SER A 176 6.35 2.40 38.09
CA SER A 176 5.55 2.39 39.31
C SER A 176 6.19 1.51 40.38
N ARG A 177 5.96 1.87 41.65
CA ARG A 177 6.46 1.18 42.86
C ARG A 177 5.36 1.01 43.91
N LYS A 178 4.09 1.04 43.49
CA LYS A 178 2.94 0.90 44.38
C LYS A 178 2.70 -0.58 44.70
N ALA A 179 1.97 -0.84 45.79
CA ALA A 179 1.47 -2.19 46.06
C ALA A 179 0.47 -2.63 45.00
N LEU A 180 0.52 -3.91 44.60
CA LEU A 180 -0.39 -4.46 43.60
C LEU A 180 -1.84 -4.40 44.08
N ARG A 181 -2.70 -3.67 43.36
CA ARG A 181 -4.12 -3.51 43.69
C ARG A 181 -4.93 -3.12 42.46
N LEU A 182 -6.13 -3.70 42.34
CA LEU A 182 -7.21 -3.20 41.50
C LEU A 182 -8.08 -2.27 42.36
N ALA A 183 -7.95 -0.95 42.20
CA ALA A 183 -8.60 0.03 43.06
C ALA A 183 -10.01 0.37 42.58
N GLU A 184 -10.13 1.25 41.58
CA GLU A 184 -11.40 1.58 40.93
C GLU A 184 -11.47 0.98 39.52
N VAL A 185 -12.66 0.53 39.13
CA VAL A 185 -12.92 0.07 37.77
C VAL A 185 -14.19 0.75 37.25
N VAL A 186 -14.05 1.54 36.20
CA VAL A 186 -15.19 2.13 35.49
C VAL A 186 -15.71 1.08 34.52
N VAL A 187 -16.96 0.64 34.72
CA VAL A 187 -17.62 -0.41 33.94
C VAL A 187 -18.91 0.16 33.33
N PRO A 188 -19.11 0.06 32.00
CA PRO A 188 -20.38 0.42 31.41
C PRO A 188 -21.47 -0.57 31.82
N LYS A 189 -22.68 -0.09 32.15
CA LYS A 189 -23.78 -0.96 32.59
C LYS A 189 -24.39 -1.79 31.46
N ARG A 190 -24.33 -1.28 30.23
CA ARG A 190 -24.94 -1.90 29.05
C ARG A 190 -24.17 -1.57 27.77
N THR A 191 -24.29 -2.42 26.77
CA THR A 191 -23.85 -2.19 25.39
C THR A 191 -24.78 -2.94 24.42
N GLU A 192 -24.59 -2.74 23.12
CA GLU A 192 -25.27 -3.51 22.08
C GLU A 192 -24.40 -4.66 21.60
N LEU A 193 -25.01 -5.67 20.97
CA LEU A 193 -24.30 -6.74 20.28
C LEU A 193 -23.27 -6.16 19.29
N TYR A 194 -22.05 -6.68 19.39
CA TYR A 194 -20.80 -6.25 18.74
C TYR A 194 -20.33 -4.83 19.07
N GLY A 195 -20.95 -4.18 20.06
CA GLY A 195 -20.50 -2.88 20.56
C GLY A 195 -19.27 -3.00 21.46
N LEU A 196 -18.52 -1.90 21.56
CA LEU A 196 -17.39 -1.77 22.47
C LEU A 196 -17.87 -1.78 23.93
N VAL A 197 -17.17 -2.55 24.75
CA VAL A 197 -17.13 -2.42 26.20
C VAL A 197 -15.73 -1.99 26.57
N GLU A 198 -15.55 -0.74 27.00
CA GLU A 198 -14.27 -0.26 27.51
C GLU A 198 -14.29 -0.19 29.04
N LEU A 199 -13.38 -0.93 29.67
CA LEU A 199 -13.14 -0.88 31.11
C LEU A 199 -11.96 0.04 31.37
N MET A 200 -12.13 1.05 32.21
CA MET A 200 -11.02 1.85 32.72
C MET A 200 -10.62 1.31 34.08
N VAL A 201 -9.37 0.89 34.22
CA VAL A 201 -8.90 0.16 35.42
C VAL A 201 -7.83 0.99 36.11
N ASP A 202 -8.07 1.40 37.37
CA ASP A 202 -7.02 1.89 38.26
C ASP A 202 -6.26 0.69 38.83
N LEU A 203 -5.33 0.18 38.01
CA LEU A 203 -4.38 -0.84 38.41
C LEU A 203 -3.13 -0.15 38.98
N GLN A 204 -2.87 -0.41 40.25
CA GLN A 204 -1.65 -0.05 40.96
C GLN A 204 -0.75 -1.28 41.10
N GLY A 205 0.56 -1.08 41.13
CA GLY A 205 1.54 -2.17 41.20
C GLY A 205 2.96 -1.67 40.98
N THR A 206 3.89 -2.61 40.86
CA THR A 206 5.31 -2.37 40.69
C THR A 206 5.77 -2.81 39.31
N TRP A 207 6.17 -1.87 38.47
CA TRP A 207 6.68 -2.12 37.12
C TRP A 207 7.68 -1.06 36.68
N ASP A 208 8.57 -1.44 35.77
CA ASP A 208 9.45 -0.55 35.02
C ASP A 208 8.86 -0.20 33.66
N ASN A 209 8.16 -1.14 33.04
CA ASN A 209 7.52 -0.98 31.73
C ASN A 209 6.06 -1.50 31.76
N PRO A 210 5.04 -0.62 31.72
CA PRO A 210 3.64 -1.07 31.75
C PRO A 210 3.19 -1.79 30.47
N PHE A 211 4.02 -1.82 29.43
CA PHE A 211 3.76 -2.55 28.19
C PHE A 211 4.32 -3.98 28.20
N ASP A 212 5.16 -4.33 29.19
CA ASP A 212 5.77 -5.65 29.27
C ASP A 212 4.91 -6.59 30.15
N PRO A 213 4.23 -7.60 29.56
CA PRO A 213 3.41 -8.54 30.33
C PRO A 213 4.20 -9.46 31.28
N ASP A 214 5.53 -9.50 31.18
CA ASP A 214 6.38 -10.20 32.15
C ASP A 214 6.68 -9.35 33.39
N ASP A 215 6.51 -8.03 33.30
CA ASP A 215 6.72 -7.07 34.39
C ASP A 215 5.40 -6.76 35.11
N VAL A 216 4.35 -6.45 34.32
CA VAL A 216 2.97 -6.26 34.81
C VAL A 216 1.98 -6.66 33.72
N ALA A 217 0.95 -7.41 34.10
CA ALA A 217 -0.12 -7.78 33.18
C ALA A 217 -1.49 -7.60 33.83
N LEU A 218 -2.42 -7.10 33.02
CA LEU A 218 -3.85 -7.08 33.27
C LEU A 218 -4.51 -7.92 32.19
N ASP A 219 -5.34 -8.87 32.59
CA ASP A 219 -6.15 -9.71 31.71
C ASP A 219 -7.60 -9.73 32.23
N ALA A 220 -8.56 -9.83 31.34
CA ALA A 220 -9.97 -10.02 31.66
C ALA A 220 -10.41 -11.43 31.25
N VAL A 221 -10.87 -12.22 32.21
CA VAL A 221 -11.53 -13.50 31.95
C VAL A 221 -13.01 -13.22 31.77
N VAL A 222 -13.48 -13.41 30.54
CA VAL A 222 -14.84 -13.08 30.12
C VAL A 222 -15.65 -14.35 30.02
N THR A 223 -16.85 -14.34 30.60
CA THR A 223 -17.84 -15.41 30.44
C THR A 223 -19.04 -14.85 29.70
N LEU A 224 -19.33 -15.43 28.54
CA LEU A 224 -20.48 -15.09 27.71
C LEU A 224 -21.78 -15.66 28.33
N PRO A 225 -22.96 -15.15 27.94
CA PRO A 225 -24.26 -15.72 28.30
C PRO A 225 -24.39 -17.23 28.07
N SER A 226 -23.77 -17.76 27.00
CA SER A 226 -23.71 -19.20 26.69
C SER A 226 -22.89 -20.03 27.67
N GLY A 227 -22.11 -19.39 28.56
CA GLY A 227 -21.14 -20.05 29.44
C GLY A 227 -19.75 -20.21 28.81
N LYS A 228 -19.57 -19.90 27.51
CA LYS A 228 -18.25 -19.90 26.87
C LYS A 228 -17.34 -18.84 27.51
N THR A 229 -16.10 -19.21 27.77
CA THR A 229 -15.09 -18.32 28.36
C THR A 229 -13.95 -18.01 27.40
N TYR A 230 -13.40 -16.80 27.51
CA TYR A 230 -12.14 -16.42 26.85
C TYR A 230 -11.37 -15.40 27.70
N THR A 231 -10.08 -15.21 27.38
CA THR A 231 -9.24 -14.21 28.03
C THR A 231 -8.96 -13.06 27.08
N GLN A 232 -9.29 -11.84 27.47
CA GLN A 232 -8.89 -10.63 26.77
C GLN A 232 -7.70 -9.97 27.48
N PRO A 233 -6.57 -9.76 26.79
CA PRO A 233 -5.49 -8.92 27.27
C PRO A 233 -5.93 -7.47 27.52
N GLY A 234 -5.60 -6.94 28.70
CA GLY A 234 -5.59 -5.50 28.98
C GLY A 234 -4.30 -4.82 28.49
N PHE A 235 -4.33 -3.49 28.38
CA PHE A 235 -3.22 -2.68 27.91
C PHE A 235 -3.13 -1.34 28.64
N TYR A 236 -1.92 -0.77 28.68
CA TYR A 236 -1.68 0.59 29.14
C TYR A 236 -1.73 1.56 27.96
N MET A 237 -2.27 2.76 28.16
CA MET A 237 -2.24 3.81 27.13
C MET A 237 -2.07 5.21 27.73
N VAL A 238 -1.54 6.11 26.89
CA VAL A 238 -1.56 7.55 27.13
C VAL A 238 -2.61 8.14 26.21
N GLU A 239 -3.64 8.77 26.76
CA GLU A 239 -4.69 9.40 25.96
C GLU A 239 -4.12 10.59 25.19
N GLN A 240 -4.53 10.71 23.92
CA GLN A 240 -4.06 11.75 23.01
C GLN A 240 -5.25 12.58 22.54
N ALA A 241 -5.11 13.91 22.56
CA ALA A 241 -6.03 14.82 21.91
C ALA A 241 -5.56 15.06 20.47
N ARG A 242 -6.44 14.82 19.49
CA ARG A 242 -6.20 15.19 18.09
C ARG A 242 -6.33 16.71 17.94
N ARG A 243 -5.30 17.34 17.39
CA ARG A 243 -5.27 18.75 16.99
C ARG A 243 -5.00 18.86 15.49
N ILE A 244 -5.70 19.78 14.85
CA ILE A 244 -5.52 20.10 13.43
C ILE A 244 -5.23 21.59 13.32
N ASP A 245 -4.21 21.90 12.55
CA ASP A 245 -3.85 23.27 12.17
C ASP A 245 -3.50 23.29 10.68
N GLY A 246 -4.34 23.92 9.87
CA GLY A 246 -4.30 23.79 8.42
C GLY A 246 -4.38 22.32 7.99
N ARG A 247 -3.27 21.78 7.46
CA ARG A 247 -3.13 20.36 7.05
C ARG A 247 -2.25 19.52 7.98
N ALA A 248 -1.79 20.10 9.09
CA ALA A 248 -0.97 19.39 10.06
C ALA A 248 -1.88 18.72 11.10
N GLU A 249 -1.78 17.39 11.20
CA GLU A 249 -2.43 16.64 12.26
C GLU A 249 -1.41 16.24 13.34
N VAL A 250 -1.72 16.60 14.58
CA VAL A 250 -0.88 16.33 15.74
C VAL A 250 -1.70 15.61 16.80
N MET A 251 -1.14 14.50 17.32
CA MET A 251 -1.65 13.82 18.49
C MET A 251 -0.90 14.35 19.71
N VAL A 252 -1.62 15.04 20.59
CA VAL A 252 -1.08 15.72 21.76
C VAL A 252 -1.35 14.88 23.01
N PRO A 253 -0.33 14.44 23.76
CA PRO A 253 -0.55 13.71 24.99
C PRO A 253 -1.36 14.53 25.99
N THR A 254 -2.39 13.92 26.57
CA THR A 254 -3.15 14.49 27.68
C THR A 254 -2.56 14.03 29.03
N PRO A 255 -2.95 14.65 30.16
CA PRO A 255 -2.58 14.15 31.48
C PRO A 255 -3.18 12.77 31.82
N SER A 256 -4.18 12.31 31.06
CA SER A 256 -4.86 11.03 31.28
C SER A 256 -4.05 9.88 30.67
N GLN A 257 -3.66 8.92 31.52
CA GLN A 257 -3.02 7.67 31.13
C GLN A 257 -3.44 6.57 32.09
N GLY A 258 -3.47 5.33 31.63
CA GLY A 258 -3.85 4.23 32.50
C GLY A 258 -4.18 2.93 31.76
N TRP A 259 -4.64 1.97 32.55
CA TRP A 259 -5.00 0.65 32.06
C TRP A 259 -6.41 0.63 31.47
N ARG A 260 -6.55 -0.11 30.38
CA ARG A 260 -7.81 -0.36 29.68
C ARG A 260 -7.96 -1.85 29.40
N VAL A 261 -9.21 -2.29 29.34
CA VAL A 261 -9.60 -3.54 28.70
C VAL A 261 -10.71 -3.19 27.72
N ARG A 262 -10.58 -3.63 26.47
CA ARG A 262 -11.62 -3.46 25.44
C ARG A 262 -12.18 -4.81 25.05
N LEU A 263 -13.50 -4.97 25.20
CA LEU A 263 -14.22 -6.19 24.84
C LEU A 263 -15.21 -5.93 23.71
N ALA A 264 -15.44 -6.92 22.86
CA ALA A 264 -16.58 -6.96 21.96
C ALA A 264 -17.71 -7.78 22.61
N ALA A 265 -18.92 -7.23 22.66
CA ALA A 265 -20.07 -7.96 23.18
C ALA A 265 -20.64 -8.91 22.13
N THR A 266 -20.27 -10.19 22.13
CA THR A 266 -20.59 -11.13 21.04
C THR A 266 -21.87 -11.96 21.24
N GLU A 267 -22.56 -11.82 22.36
CA GLU A 267 -23.80 -12.54 22.67
C GLU A 267 -24.76 -11.65 23.47
N ILE A 268 -26.07 -11.73 23.17
CA ILE A 268 -27.12 -11.01 23.93
C ILE A 268 -27.26 -11.66 25.31
N GLY A 269 -27.29 -10.83 26.36
CA GLY A 269 -27.41 -11.29 27.75
C GLY A 269 -26.35 -10.68 28.67
N ALA A 270 -26.18 -11.29 29.85
CA ALA A 270 -25.23 -10.82 30.85
C ALA A 270 -23.79 -11.25 30.52
N LEU A 271 -22.95 -10.30 30.10
CA LEU A 271 -21.51 -10.47 29.94
C LEU A 271 -20.85 -10.34 31.31
N ARG A 272 -20.17 -11.39 31.78
CA ARG A 272 -19.48 -11.39 33.08
C ARG A 272 -17.97 -11.29 32.88
N CYS A 273 -17.31 -10.53 33.75
CA CYS A 273 -15.87 -10.27 33.65
C CYS A 273 -15.19 -10.40 35.02
N GLU A 274 -14.10 -11.16 35.07
CA GLU A 274 -13.14 -11.17 36.17
C GLU A 274 -11.84 -10.55 35.69
N LEU A 275 -11.40 -9.45 36.30
CA LEU A 275 -10.08 -8.89 36.07
C LEU A 275 -9.03 -9.66 36.86
N ARG A 276 -7.92 -9.99 36.22
CA ARG A 276 -6.75 -10.62 36.83
C ARG A 276 -5.54 -9.76 36.54
N ALA A 277 -4.90 -9.25 37.59
CA ALA A 277 -3.67 -8.50 37.48
C ALA A 277 -2.53 -9.22 38.18
N ARG A 278 -1.32 -9.10 37.62
CA ARG A 278 -0.08 -9.60 38.22
C ARG A 278 1.05 -8.63 38.00
N ASP A 279 1.97 -8.60 38.94
CA ASP A 279 3.29 -8.01 38.80
C ASP A 279 4.32 -8.89 39.52
N ARG A 280 5.55 -8.40 39.69
CA ARG A 280 6.62 -9.12 40.40
C ARG A 280 6.32 -9.41 41.89
N SER A 281 5.34 -8.75 42.50
CA SER A 281 4.97 -8.90 43.91
C SER A 281 3.88 -9.95 44.13
N GLY A 282 3.07 -10.27 43.12
CA GLY A 282 2.02 -11.28 43.25
C GLY A 282 0.90 -11.17 42.22
N LYS A 283 -0.30 -11.59 42.61
CA LYS A 283 -1.50 -11.60 41.78
C LYS A 283 -2.69 -11.06 42.58
N VAL A 284 -3.58 -10.34 41.91
CA VAL A 284 -4.87 -9.88 42.46
C VAL A 284 -5.97 -10.08 41.43
N ASN A 285 -7.21 -10.27 41.88
CA ASN A 285 -8.37 -10.39 41.02
C ASN A 285 -9.54 -9.53 41.51
N SER A 286 -10.46 -9.23 40.60
CA SER A 286 -11.68 -8.49 40.90
C SER A 286 -12.81 -8.94 39.98
N VAL A 287 -13.93 -9.39 40.55
CA VAL A 287 -15.13 -9.77 39.80
C VAL A 287 -15.98 -8.52 39.61
N LEU A 288 -16.31 -8.19 38.37
CA LEU A 288 -17.08 -7.01 38.02
C LEU A 288 -18.58 -7.30 38.03
N ALA A 289 -19.38 -6.24 38.19
CA ALA A 289 -20.81 -6.31 37.92
C ALA A 289 -21.06 -6.74 36.46
N PRO A 290 -22.07 -7.59 36.19
CA PRO A 290 -22.39 -7.99 34.83
C PRO A 290 -22.77 -6.80 33.95
N ILE A 291 -22.37 -6.88 32.69
CA ILE A 291 -22.68 -5.88 31.66
C ILE A 291 -23.79 -6.43 30.79
N GLN A 292 -24.90 -5.69 30.70
CA GLN A 292 -26.04 -6.16 29.89
C GLN A 292 -25.80 -5.90 28.41
N VAL A 293 -25.72 -6.95 27.61
CA VAL A 293 -25.68 -6.87 26.15
C VAL A 293 -27.10 -6.91 25.61
N LEU A 294 -27.45 -5.91 24.80
CA LEU A 294 -28.75 -5.77 24.15
C LEU A 294 -28.64 -6.15 22.66
N ALA A 295 -29.78 -6.45 22.04
CA ALA A 295 -29.83 -6.60 20.59
C ALA A 295 -29.35 -5.29 19.91
N GLY A 296 -28.66 -5.43 18.77
CA GLY A 296 -28.14 -4.31 17.99
C GLY A 296 -28.28 -4.56 16.49
N LYS A 297 -27.85 -3.59 15.67
CA LYS A 297 -27.89 -3.67 14.20
C LYS A 297 -26.54 -3.99 13.55
N ARG A 298 -25.48 -4.12 14.35
CA ARG A 298 -24.13 -4.46 13.86
C ARG A 298 -24.14 -5.89 13.33
N LYS A 299 -23.45 -6.11 12.21
CA LYS A 299 -23.39 -7.40 11.51
C LYS A 299 -22.42 -8.41 12.15
N GLY A 300 -21.53 -7.91 13.01
CA GLY A 300 -20.46 -8.70 13.64
C GLY A 300 -19.17 -8.69 12.83
N PHE A 301 -18.29 -9.63 13.15
CA PHE A 301 -16.96 -9.71 12.54
C PHE A 301 -17.03 -10.30 11.13
N VAL A 302 -16.10 -9.90 10.27
CA VAL A 302 -15.95 -10.48 8.94
C VAL A 302 -15.18 -11.81 9.04
N ARG A 303 -15.71 -12.85 8.40
CA ARG A 303 -15.21 -14.24 8.40
C ARG A 303 -15.05 -14.75 6.99
N GLN A 304 -14.32 -15.86 6.85
CA GLN A 304 -14.52 -16.74 5.70
C GLN A 304 -15.96 -17.24 5.71
N SER A 305 -16.63 -17.20 4.57
CA SER A 305 -18.00 -17.69 4.47
C SER A 305 -18.06 -19.21 4.65
N LYS A 306 -19.05 -19.64 5.43
CA LYS A 306 -19.38 -21.07 5.60
C LYS A 306 -20.05 -21.66 4.36
N GLN A 307 -20.67 -20.84 3.52
CA GLN A 307 -21.33 -21.28 2.28
C GLN A 307 -20.33 -21.41 1.13
N ASP A 308 -19.40 -20.46 1.03
CA ASP A 308 -18.29 -20.52 0.08
C ASP A 308 -17.01 -19.94 0.71
N PRO A 309 -16.05 -20.80 1.11
CA PRO A 309 -14.78 -20.35 1.67
C PRO A 309 -13.96 -19.42 0.76
N ARG A 310 -14.32 -19.29 -0.53
CA ARG A 310 -13.71 -18.32 -1.46
C ARG A 310 -14.21 -16.89 -1.29
N TYR A 311 -15.20 -16.65 -0.43
CA TYR A 311 -15.77 -15.33 -0.16
C TYR A 311 -15.86 -15.05 1.34
N LEU A 312 -16.16 -13.80 1.67
CA LEU A 312 -16.31 -13.34 3.05
C LEU A 312 -17.79 -13.16 3.42
N ALA A 313 -18.10 -13.33 4.71
CA ALA A 313 -19.41 -13.07 5.28
C ALA A 313 -19.28 -12.53 6.71
N PHE A 314 -20.29 -11.83 7.19
CA PHE A 314 -20.39 -11.38 8.57
C PHE A 314 -20.87 -12.51 9.50
N ASP A 315 -20.67 -12.35 10.81
CA ASP A 315 -21.18 -13.29 11.82
C ASP A 315 -22.73 -13.44 11.77
N ASP A 316 -23.46 -12.40 11.34
CA ASP A 316 -24.92 -12.46 11.11
C ASP A 316 -25.33 -13.28 9.86
N GLY A 317 -24.35 -13.78 9.10
CA GLY A 317 -24.54 -14.59 7.90
C GLY A 317 -24.70 -13.78 6.60
N SER A 318 -24.74 -12.44 6.66
CA SER A 318 -24.79 -11.61 5.46
C SER A 318 -23.46 -11.60 4.71
N GLY A 319 -23.51 -11.55 3.39
CA GLY A 319 -22.32 -11.55 2.53
C GLY A 319 -21.49 -10.27 2.65
N TYR A 320 -20.17 -10.39 2.48
CA TYR A 320 -19.25 -9.27 2.45
C TYR A 320 -18.34 -9.31 1.22
N PHE A 321 -18.47 -8.30 0.37
CA PHE A 321 -17.65 -8.13 -0.83
C PHE A 321 -16.84 -6.82 -0.70
N PRO A 322 -15.50 -6.90 -0.56
CA PRO A 322 -14.68 -5.72 -0.32
C PRO A 322 -14.42 -4.96 -1.64
N ILE A 323 -14.75 -3.67 -1.69
CA ILE A 323 -14.46 -2.73 -2.79
C ILE A 323 -13.64 -1.55 -2.26
N GLY A 324 -12.45 -1.33 -2.81
CA GLY A 324 -11.50 -0.38 -2.22
C GLY A 324 -10.23 -0.22 -3.05
N HIS A 325 -9.45 0.82 -2.73
CA HIS A 325 -8.08 1.01 -3.22
C HIS A 325 -7.07 1.29 -2.10
N ASN A 326 -5.77 1.21 -2.41
CA ASN A 326 -4.73 1.36 -1.40
C ASN A 326 -4.61 2.82 -0.95
N LEU A 327 -4.70 3.01 0.36
CA LEU A 327 -4.35 4.24 1.06
C LEU A 327 -3.38 3.90 2.20
N PRO A 328 -2.16 3.43 1.89
CA PRO A 328 -1.40 2.60 2.83
C PRO A 328 -0.78 3.39 3.98
N ILE A 329 -0.63 4.72 3.88
CA ILE A 329 0.14 5.54 4.83
C ILE A 329 -0.76 6.60 5.46
N TYR A 330 -0.72 6.64 6.79
CA TYR A 330 -1.33 7.68 7.63
C TYR A 330 -0.23 8.61 8.20
N PRO A 331 -0.35 9.94 8.11
CA PRO A 331 -1.42 10.71 7.49
C PRO A 331 -1.35 10.65 5.96
N THR A 332 -2.49 10.86 5.33
CA THR A 332 -2.62 10.82 3.88
C THR A 332 -1.92 12.01 3.24
N ASN A 333 -1.01 11.78 2.29
CA ASN A 333 -0.21 12.87 1.72
C ASN A 333 -1.09 13.87 0.95
N GLY A 334 -1.36 15.03 1.55
CA GLY A 334 -2.13 16.11 0.94
C GLY A 334 -3.62 16.11 1.29
N GLN A 335 -4.08 15.23 2.18
CA GLN A 335 -5.46 15.18 2.68
C GLN A 335 -5.47 14.74 4.15
N LEU A 336 -6.46 15.17 4.91
CA LEU A 336 -6.73 14.51 6.19
C LEU A 336 -7.35 13.13 5.92
N VAL A 337 -7.15 12.19 6.85
CA VAL A 337 -7.65 10.81 6.66
C VAL A 337 -9.19 10.77 6.55
N ASP A 338 -9.89 11.65 7.27
CA ASP A 338 -11.35 11.79 7.25
C ASP A 338 -11.85 12.29 5.88
N GLU A 339 -11.12 13.19 5.24
CA GLU A 339 -11.42 13.65 3.89
C GLU A 339 -11.27 12.52 2.87
N ALA A 340 -10.14 11.80 2.93
CA ALA A 340 -9.82 10.72 2.00
C ALA A 340 -10.83 9.57 2.12
N LEU A 341 -11.06 9.07 3.34
CA LEU A 341 -12.02 7.99 3.60
C LEU A 341 -13.46 8.42 3.31
N GLY A 342 -13.82 9.67 3.60
CA GLY A 342 -15.13 10.22 3.28
C GLY A 342 -15.42 10.22 1.76
N LYS A 343 -14.43 10.53 0.93
CA LYS A 343 -14.55 10.41 -0.54
C LYS A 343 -14.72 8.96 -0.99
N MET A 344 -13.87 8.06 -0.48
CA MET A 344 -13.95 6.64 -0.79
C MET A 344 -15.32 6.05 -0.42
N ALA A 345 -15.83 6.34 0.78
CA ALA A 345 -17.14 5.90 1.24
C ALA A 345 -18.27 6.38 0.35
N LYS A 346 -18.25 7.65 -0.07
CA LYS A 346 -19.24 8.21 -1.00
C LYS A 346 -19.22 7.53 -2.37
N ALA A 347 -18.06 7.01 -2.79
CA ALA A 347 -17.92 6.25 -4.02
C ALA A 347 -18.41 4.79 -3.93
N GLY A 348 -18.83 4.33 -2.75
CA GLY A 348 -19.27 2.97 -2.50
C GLY A 348 -18.14 1.99 -2.14
N GLU A 349 -16.94 2.51 -1.85
CA GLU A 349 -15.87 1.71 -1.25
C GLU A 349 -16.20 1.42 0.22
N ASN A 350 -15.74 0.26 0.72
CA ASN A 350 -16.05 -0.24 2.06
C ASN A 350 -14.86 -0.91 2.76
N TRP A 351 -13.67 -0.84 2.20
CA TRP A 351 -12.48 -1.38 2.86
C TRP A 351 -11.20 -0.66 2.44
N ASN A 352 -10.18 -0.78 3.28
CA ASN A 352 -8.85 -0.25 3.01
C ASN A 352 -7.77 -1.15 3.65
N ARG A 353 -6.52 -0.88 3.33
CA ARG A 353 -5.35 -1.58 3.84
C ARG A 353 -4.33 -0.56 4.36
N TRP A 354 -4.04 -0.61 5.66
CA TRP A 354 -3.16 0.33 6.34
C TRP A 354 -1.82 -0.30 6.70
N TRP A 355 -0.72 0.41 6.43
CA TRP A 355 0.61 0.02 6.87
C TRP A 355 0.93 0.62 8.24
N MET A 356 1.27 -0.27 9.17
CA MET A 356 1.86 0.05 10.47
C MET A 356 3.38 0.22 10.33
N SER A 357 3.82 1.02 9.37
CA SER A 357 5.24 1.27 9.07
C SER A 357 5.83 2.42 9.89
N ALA A 358 7.16 2.56 9.84
CA ALA A 358 7.89 3.65 10.50
C ALA A 358 7.35 5.06 10.15
N ALA A 359 6.89 5.20 8.90
CA ALA A 359 6.41 6.45 8.32
C ALA A 359 4.97 6.80 8.71
N GLY A 360 4.26 5.91 9.40
CA GLY A 360 2.86 6.11 9.78
C GLY A 360 2.49 5.41 11.09
N LEU A 361 1.68 4.35 10.99
CA LEU A 361 1.01 3.70 12.13
C LEU A 361 1.89 2.68 12.89
N GLY A 362 3.20 2.64 12.63
CA GLY A 362 4.12 1.69 13.27
C GLY A 362 4.28 1.93 14.76
N LEU A 363 4.11 0.88 15.56
CA LEU A 363 4.08 0.96 17.02
C LEU A 363 5.46 0.85 17.66
N GLU A 364 6.27 -0.10 17.21
CA GLU A 364 7.55 -0.46 17.84
C GLU A 364 8.70 0.32 17.20
N TRP A 365 8.65 1.62 17.39
CA TRP A 365 9.62 2.58 16.83
C TRP A 365 10.02 3.67 17.82
N GLU A 366 9.86 3.37 19.10
CA GLU A 366 10.46 4.12 20.20
C GLU A 366 11.92 3.70 20.39
N PRO A 367 12.77 4.52 21.04
CA PRO A 367 14.18 4.18 21.27
C PRO A 367 14.43 2.90 22.07
N LYS A 368 13.43 2.39 22.80
CA LYS A 368 13.51 1.14 23.56
C LYS A 368 12.41 0.20 23.09
N LEU A 369 12.80 -0.97 22.57
CA LEU A 369 11.89 -2.04 22.18
C LEU A 369 10.98 -2.46 23.34
N GLY A 370 9.77 -2.92 23.02
CA GLY A 370 8.74 -3.17 24.03
C GLY A 370 8.11 -1.91 24.65
N ARG A 371 8.39 -0.71 24.10
CA ARG A 371 7.61 0.52 24.35
C ARG A 371 7.02 1.00 23.03
N TYR A 372 5.75 1.40 23.05
CA TYR A 372 4.98 1.64 21.83
C TYR A 372 4.64 3.11 21.62
N ARG A 373 4.74 3.57 20.36
CA ARG A 373 4.37 4.91 19.90
C ARG A 373 2.89 5.21 20.15
N GLN A 374 2.60 5.93 21.23
CA GLN A 374 1.21 6.21 21.64
C GLN A 374 0.47 7.15 20.68
N ASN A 375 1.19 8.04 20.00
CA ASN A 375 0.62 8.90 18.96
C ASN A 375 0.15 8.11 17.72
N ALA A 376 0.92 7.12 17.27
CA ALA A 376 0.55 6.21 16.19
C ALA A 376 -0.62 5.33 16.62
N ALA A 377 -0.59 4.82 17.85
CA ALA A 377 -1.69 4.03 18.40
C ALA A 377 -3.01 4.82 18.50
N ALA A 378 -2.97 6.11 18.87
CA ALA A 378 -4.15 6.98 18.89
C ALA A 378 -4.68 7.31 17.49
N ARG A 379 -3.80 7.44 16.49
CA ARG A 379 -4.24 7.56 15.07
C ARG A 379 -4.96 6.30 14.61
N LEU A 380 -4.50 5.13 15.04
CA LEU A 380 -5.18 3.87 14.73
C LEU A 380 -6.54 3.76 15.44
N ASP A 381 -6.65 4.20 16.70
CA ASP A 381 -7.95 4.32 17.39
C ASP A 381 -8.91 5.22 16.59
N TYR A 382 -8.43 6.39 16.14
CA TYR A 382 -9.23 7.32 15.34
C TYR A 382 -9.64 6.73 13.99
N ALA A 383 -8.71 6.07 13.29
CA ALA A 383 -9.00 5.42 12.01
C ALA A 383 -10.07 4.34 12.16
N ILE A 384 -10.01 3.51 13.21
CA ILE A 384 -11.02 2.49 13.50
C ILE A 384 -12.39 3.13 13.82
N GLY A 385 -12.41 4.26 14.54
CA GLY A 385 -13.64 5.03 14.76
C GLY A 385 -14.25 5.53 13.43
N LEU A 386 -13.43 6.04 12.51
CA LEU A 386 -13.88 6.39 11.16
C LEU A 386 -14.38 5.17 10.38
N ALA A 387 -13.81 4.00 10.62
CA ALA A 387 -14.24 2.75 10.01
C ALA A 387 -15.67 2.40 10.42
N GLU A 388 -15.98 2.49 11.71
CA GLU A 388 -17.33 2.30 12.22
C GLU A 388 -18.30 3.31 11.62
N GLN A 389 -17.91 4.59 11.55
CA GLN A 389 -18.75 5.65 11.00
C GLN A 389 -19.08 5.45 9.50
N HIS A 390 -18.11 5.00 8.71
CA HIS A 390 -18.27 4.87 7.26
C HIS A 390 -18.61 3.45 6.79
N GLY A 391 -18.70 2.47 7.70
CA GLY A 391 -18.88 1.07 7.35
C GLY A 391 -17.66 0.48 6.62
N PHE A 392 -16.46 0.98 6.94
CA PHE A 392 -15.20 0.48 6.43
C PHE A 392 -14.66 -0.68 7.27
N TYR A 393 -13.91 -1.55 6.62
CA TYR A 393 -13.17 -2.63 7.28
C TYR A 393 -11.72 -2.61 6.84
N TYR A 394 -10.79 -2.83 7.77
CA TYR A 394 -9.37 -2.63 7.49
C TYR A 394 -8.54 -3.90 7.60
N MET A 395 -7.69 -4.10 6.59
CA MET A 395 -6.54 -4.98 6.71
C MET A 395 -5.37 -4.21 7.33
N MET A 396 -4.88 -4.67 8.48
CA MET A 396 -3.80 -4.03 9.23
C MET A 396 -2.48 -4.73 8.92
N CYS A 397 -1.68 -4.12 8.05
CA CYS A 397 -0.35 -4.61 7.67
C CYS A 397 0.66 -4.18 8.73
N MET A 398 1.05 -5.13 9.59
CA MET A 398 1.81 -4.85 10.81
C MET A 398 3.27 -4.50 10.56
N ASP A 399 3.87 -4.98 9.48
CA ASP A 399 5.26 -4.70 9.09
C ASP A 399 5.38 -4.47 7.58
N THR A 400 6.45 -3.83 7.12
CA THR A 400 6.66 -3.59 5.69
C THR A 400 8.10 -3.82 5.29
N HIS A 401 8.33 -4.33 4.08
CA HIS A 401 9.71 -4.49 3.59
C HIS A 401 10.51 -3.18 3.55
N GLN A 402 9.84 -2.02 3.48
CA GLN A 402 10.49 -0.70 3.49
C GLN A 402 11.30 -0.50 4.76
N ASP A 403 10.79 -1.01 5.89
CA ASP A 403 11.40 -0.90 7.21
C ASP A 403 12.55 -1.88 7.44
N PHE A 404 12.70 -2.88 6.56
CA PHE A 404 13.70 -3.96 6.67
C PHE A 404 14.73 -3.97 5.53
N ARG A 405 14.70 -2.98 4.63
CA ARG A 405 15.70 -2.79 3.57
C ARG A 405 16.50 -1.51 3.73
N ALA A 406 17.76 -1.53 3.29
CA ALA A 406 18.61 -0.34 3.14
C ALA A 406 18.53 0.62 4.35
N SER A 407 18.18 1.89 4.11
CA SER A 407 18.04 2.92 5.15
C SER A 407 16.94 2.64 6.17
N GLY A 408 15.89 1.88 5.78
CA GLY A 408 14.87 1.41 6.72
C GLY A 408 15.47 0.50 7.78
N TRP A 409 16.25 -0.52 7.37
CA TRP A 409 16.95 -1.40 8.31
C TRP A 409 17.98 -0.65 9.17
N GLN A 410 18.69 0.32 8.59
CA GLN A 410 19.63 1.15 9.35
C GLN A 410 18.94 1.94 10.48
N ALA A 411 17.70 2.37 10.27
CA ALA A 411 16.90 3.08 11.27
C ALA A 411 16.02 2.18 12.15
N ASN A 412 15.91 0.89 11.82
CA ASN A 412 15.01 -0.04 12.48
C ASN A 412 15.46 -0.31 13.94
N PRO A 413 14.59 -0.19 14.96
CA PRO A 413 14.96 -0.41 16.35
C PRO A 413 15.40 -1.83 16.69
N PHE A 414 15.03 -2.83 15.88
CA PHE A 414 15.54 -4.20 16.05
C PHE A 414 17.01 -4.34 15.69
N ASN A 415 17.56 -3.40 14.93
CA ASN A 415 18.97 -3.40 14.56
C ASN A 415 19.84 -3.12 15.80
N VAL A 416 20.90 -3.91 15.99
CA VAL A 416 21.88 -3.74 17.08
C VAL A 416 22.53 -2.37 17.09
N ALA A 417 22.68 -1.71 15.94
CA ALA A 417 23.17 -0.34 15.84
C ALA A 417 22.26 0.68 16.56
N ASN A 418 20.98 0.34 16.73
CA ASN A 418 19.97 1.14 17.42
C ASN A 418 19.61 0.57 18.82
N GLY A 419 20.37 -0.42 19.31
CA GLY A 419 20.16 -1.06 20.61
C GLY A 419 19.23 -2.28 20.60
N GLY A 420 18.81 -2.76 19.42
CA GLY A 420 18.03 -3.99 19.27
C GLY A 420 18.87 -5.27 19.27
N PRO A 421 18.24 -6.46 19.21
CA PRO A 421 18.95 -7.73 19.32
C PRO A 421 19.56 -8.22 18.00
N CYS A 422 19.14 -7.69 16.84
CA CYS A 422 19.43 -8.29 15.54
C CYS A 422 20.56 -7.55 14.81
N LYS A 423 21.56 -8.28 14.34
CA LYS A 423 22.60 -7.79 13.44
C LYS A 423 22.11 -7.70 11.98
N THR A 424 21.20 -8.59 11.60
CA THR A 424 20.67 -8.67 10.23
C THR A 424 19.14 -8.80 10.21
N PRO A 425 18.47 -8.44 9.10
CA PRO A 425 17.02 -8.64 8.96
C PRO A 425 16.59 -10.11 9.11
N ARG A 426 17.46 -11.08 8.76
CA ARG A 426 17.19 -12.52 8.94
C ARG A 426 17.01 -12.89 10.41
N GLU A 427 17.80 -12.29 11.29
CA GLU A 427 17.76 -12.57 12.73
C GLU A 427 16.46 -12.12 13.38
N TRP A 428 15.70 -11.21 12.77
CA TRP A 428 14.36 -10.86 13.24
C TRP A 428 13.41 -12.06 13.30
N PHE A 429 13.59 -13.03 12.39
CA PHE A 429 12.81 -14.27 12.37
C PHE A 429 13.34 -15.34 13.33
N THR A 430 14.64 -15.35 13.63
CA THR A 430 15.30 -16.48 14.31
C THR A 430 15.71 -16.18 15.74
N ASP A 431 16.05 -14.93 16.05
CA ASP A 431 16.46 -14.52 17.39
C ASP A 431 15.31 -14.67 18.39
N ALA A 432 15.60 -15.27 19.55
CA ALA A 432 14.59 -15.55 20.56
C ALA A 432 14.03 -14.28 21.21
N THR A 433 14.88 -13.26 21.38
CA THR A 433 14.47 -11.96 21.95
C THR A 433 13.58 -11.22 20.96
N ALA A 434 13.95 -11.18 19.68
CA ALA A 434 13.16 -10.54 18.63
C ALA A 434 11.76 -11.17 18.51
N ARG A 435 11.67 -12.50 18.48
CA ARG A 435 10.39 -13.22 18.47
C ARG A 435 9.55 -12.96 19.72
N THR A 436 10.17 -12.92 20.89
CA THR A 436 9.47 -12.61 22.15
C THR A 436 8.90 -11.19 22.15
N LEU A 437 9.68 -10.20 21.70
CA LEU A 437 9.22 -8.83 21.54
C LEU A 437 8.07 -8.72 20.53
N TYR A 438 8.16 -9.45 19.42
CA TYR A 438 7.09 -9.50 18.42
C TYR A 438 5.78 -10.03 19.02
N ARG A 439 5.82 -11.13 19.79
CA ARG A 439 4.64 -11.67 20.49
C ARG A 439 4.06 -10.68 21.49
N LYS A 440 4.90 -9.95 22.24
CA LYS A 440 4.44 -8.87 23.15
C LYS A 440 3.74 -7.76 22.36
N ARG A 441 4.26 -7.39 21.18
CA ARG A 441 3.61 -6.42 20.28
C ARG A 441 2.28 -6.92 19.75
N LEU A 442 2.19 -8.19 19.32
CA LEU A 442 0.92 -8.81 18.91
C LEU A 442 -0.09 -8.78 20.06
N ARG A 443 0.32 -9.12 21.30
CA ARG A 443 -0.53 -9.02 22.51
C ARG A 443 -1.07 -7.60 22.67
N TYR A 444 -0.23 -6.57 22.54
CA TYR A 444 -0.66 -5.18 22.65
C TYR A 444 -1.62 -4.77 21.52
N THR A 445 -1.37 -5.22 20.28
CA THR A 445 -2.25 -4.99 19.14
C THR A 445 -3.64 -5.58 19.36
N VAL A 446 -3.73 -6.85 19.75
CA VAL A 446 -5.00 -7.53 20.05
C VAL A 446 -5.68 -6.89 21.27
N ALA A 447 -4.93 -6.55 22.32
CA ALA A 447 -5.46 -5.91 23.52
C ALA A 447 -6.22 -4.60 23.20
N ARG A 448 -5.65 -3.78 22.30
CA ARG A 448 -6.16 -2.43 22.02
C ARG A 448 -7.20 -2.38 20.91
N TRP A 449 -7.09 -3.23 19.88
CA TRP A 449 -7.94 -3.16 18.69
C TRP A 449 -8.69 -4.43 18.34
N GLY A 450 -8.37 -5.56 18.98
CA GLY A 450 -9.07 -6.84 18.76
C GLY A 450 -10.56 -6.81 19.11
N TYR A 451 -11.04 -5.84 19.87
CA TYR A 451 -12.49 -5.75 20.12
C TYR A 451 -13.30 -5.34 18.88
N SER A 452 -12.68 -4.72 17.86
CA SER A 452 -13.42 -4.01 16.82
C SER A 452 -13.74 -4.90 15.62
N PRO A 453 -15.03 -5.10 15.26
CA PRO A 453 -15.40 -5.80 14.03
C PRO A 453 -14.93 -5.10 12.75
N HIS A 454 -14.49 -3.84 12.85
CA HIS A 454 -13.97 -3.06 11.72
C HIS A 454 -12.49 -3.31 11.44
N VAL A 455 -11.81 -4.10 12.26
CA VAL A 455 -10.59 -4.79 11.82
C VAL A 455 -11.05 -6.00 11.00
N LEU A 456 -10.72 -6.01 9.71
CA LEU A 456 -11.01 -7.15 8.84
C LEU A 456 -9.99 -8.27 9.05
N CYS A 457 -8.71 -7.90 9.05
CA CYS A 457 -7.62 -8.86 8.99
C CYS A 457 -6.32 -8.30 9.58
N TRP A 458 -5.59 -9.16 10.27
CA TRP A 458 -4.19 -8.98 10.63
C TRP A 458 -3.30 -9.50 9.52
N GLU A 459 -2.52 -8.61 8.92
CA GLU A 459 -1.52 -8.99 7.93
C GLU A 459 -0.12 -8.87 8.53
N PHE A 460 0.65 -9.95 8.54
CA PHE A 460 1.98 -9.96 9.14
C PHE A 460 2.93 -8.94 8.51
N GLY A 461 2.88 -8.77 7.20
CA GLY A 461 3.66 -7.74 6.55
C GLY A 461 3.58 -7.71 5.04
N ASN A 462 4.03 -6.57 4.50
CA ASN A 462 4.02 -6.27 3.08
C ASN A 462 5.26 -6.78 2.36
N GLU A 463 5.07 -7.71 1.41
CA GLU A 463 6.08 -8.21 0.47
C GLU A 463 7.34 -8.79 1.14
N PHE A 464 7.18 -9.96 1.77
CA PHE A 464 8.22 -10.59 2.58
C PHE A 464 9.54 -10.90 1.85
N GLU A 465 9.56 -10.92 0.52
CA GLU A 465 10.80 -11.02 -0.25
C GLU A 465 11.79 -9.89 0.03
N GLY A 466 11.32 -8.72 0.49
CA GLY A 466 12.19 -7.58 0.76
C GLY A 466 13.00 -7.66 2.07
N TRP A 467 12.83 -8.71 2.88
CA TRP A 467 13.76 -9.02 3.99
C TRP A 467 15.04 -9.64 3.42
N ALA A 468 16.11 -8.84 3.40
CA ALA A 468 17.38 -9.21 2.78
C ALA A 468 17.92 -10.56 3.31
N ASN A 469 18.45 -11.38 2.39
CA ASN A 469 19.12 -12.66 2.69
C ASN A 469 18.28 -13.64 3.55
N THR A 470 16.95 -13.58 3.43
CA THR A 470 16.04 -14.44 4.17
C THR A 470 15.22 -15.30 3.21
N ASP A 471 15.54 -16.59 3.15
CA ASP A 471 14.84 -17.59 2.35
C ASP A 471 13.50 -18.03 2.98
N ASN A 472 12.70 -18.77 2.21
CA ASN A 472 11.40 -19.27 2.66
C ASN A 472 11.51 -20.38 3.71
N ALA A 473 12.65 -21.09 3.82
CA ALA A 473 12.85 -22.11 4.84
C ALA A 473 12.96 -21.51 6.25
N VAL A 474 13.35 -20.24 6.37
CA VAL A 474 13.26 -19.47 7.63
C VAL A 474 11.90 -18.82 7.81
N LYS A 475 11.34 -18.21 6.75
CA LYS A 475 10.08 -17.47 6.86
C LYS A 475 8.90 -18.39 7.20
N LEU A 476 8.83 -19.58 6.61
CA LEU A 476 7.65 -20.46 6.74
C LEU A 476 7.44 -20.97 8.19
N PRO A 477 8.46 -21.49 8.91
CA PRO A 477 8.30 -21.85 10.32
C PRO A 477 7.89 -20.67 11.20
N TRP A 478 8.48 -19.49 10.97
CA TRP A 478 8.12 -18.28 11.72
C TRP A 478 6.66 -17.87 11.45
N HIS A 479 6.21 -17.91 10.19
CA HIS A 479 4.82 -17.59 9.84
C HIS A 479 3.85 -18.57 10.51
N ARG A 480 4.17 -19.86 10.53
CA ARG A 480 3.37 -20.86 11.27
C ARG A 480 3.29 -20.49 12.76
N GLU A 481 4.45 -20.33 13.40
CA GLU A 481 4.57 -19.99 14.83
C GLU A 481 3.77 -18.73 15.19
N MET A 482 3.90 -17.65 14.42
CA MET A 482 3.22 -16.39 14.70
C MET A 482 1.74 -16.42 14.34
N SER A 483 1.35 -17.15 13.29
CA SER A 483 -0.06 -17.35 12.93
C SER A 483 -0.79 -18.15 13.99
N ASP A 484 -0.17 -19.20 14.54
CA ASP A 484 -0.73 -20.02 15.62
C ASP A 484 -0.85 -19.21 16.92
N TYR A 485 0.21 -18.47 17.28
CA TYR A 485 0.17 -17.60 18.44
C TYR A 485 -0.91 -16.51 18.35
N LEU A 486 -1.03 -15.84 17.19
CA LEU A 486 -2.04 -14.79 17.00
C LEU A 486 -3.47 -15.36 17.01
N ALA A 487 -3.65 -16.53 16.41
CA ALA A 487 -4.91 -17.28 16.41
C ALA A 487 -5.39 -17.67 17.82
N ASP A 488 -4.47 -17.99 18.73
CA ASP A 488 -4.77 -18.31 20.13
C ASP A 488 -4.97 -17.05 20.99
N LEU A 489 -4.23 -15.98 20.67
CA LEU A 489 -4.25 -14.72 21.39
C LEU A 489 -5.53 -13.91 21.13
N ASP A 490 -6.05 -13.91 19.91
CA ASP A 490 -7.22 -13.12 19.50
C ASP A 490 -8.53 -13.90 19.71
N PRO A 491 -9.29 -13.63 20.80
CA PRO A 491 -10.48 -14.40 21.12
C PRO A 491 -11.61 -14.17 20.10
N TYR A 492 -11.51 -13.11 19.30
CA TYR A 492 -12.49 -12.78 18.27
C TYR A 492 -12.11 -13.38 16.92
N ARG A 493 -10.96 -14.06 16.78
CA ARG A 493 -10.56 -14.82 15.57
C ARG A 493 -10.58 -14.00 14.27
N HIS A 494 -10.07 -12.77 14.29
CA HIS A 494 -9.90 -12.01 13.05
C HIS A 494 -9.13 -12.82 12.01
N LEU A 495 -9.40 -12.52 10.73
CA LEU A 495 -8.70 -13.15 9.62
C LEU A 495 -7.20 -12.81 9.69
N ILE A 496 -6.34 -13.76 9.34
CA ILE A 496 -4.89 -13.57 9.31
C ILE A 496 -4.37 -13.78 7.89
N THR A 497 -3.42 -12.96 7.46
CA THR A 497 -2.78 -13.09 6.15
C THR A 497 -1.33 -12.60 6.15
N THR A 498 -0.68 -12.70 5.00
CA THR A 498 0.62 -12.12 4.69
C THR A 498 0.64 -11.73 3.20
N SER A 499 1.66 -10.99 2.73
CA SER A 499 1.81 -10.68 1.31
C SER A 499 3.21 -10.82 0.74
N TRP A 500 3.25 -10.90 -0.58
CA TRP A 500 4.42 -11.19 -1.39
C TRP A 500 4.39 -10.31 -2.64
N TRP A 501 5.55 -9.78 -3.07
CA TRP A 501 5.61 -9.07 -4.34
C TRP A 501 5.55 -10.02 -5.54
N SER A 502 5.80 -11.31 -5.30
CA SER A 502 5.71 -12.36 -6.31
C SER A 502 4.24 -12.63 -6.58
N LYS A 503 3.63 -11.95 -7.54
CA LYS A 503 2.30 -12.22 -8.10
C LYS A 503 1.36 -13.02 -7.18
N THR A 504 1.26 -14.34 -7.34
CA THR A 504 0.33 -15.22 -6.60
C THR A 504 0.88 -15.78 -5.27
N GLY A 505 2.11 -15.43 -4.91
CA GLY A 505 2.82 -15.84 -3.70
C GLY A 505 3.22 -17.33 -3.68
N PRO A 506 4.08 -17.72 -2.74
CA PRO A 506 4.46 -19.11 -2.50
C PRO A 506 3.31 -19.91 -1.85
N GLU A 507 2.87 -20.99 -2.52
CA GLU A 507 1.72 -21.80 -2.07
C GLU A 507 1.83 -22.34 -0.64
N ALA A 508 3.05 -22.66 -0.19
CA ALA A 508 3.27 -23.25 1.14
C ALA A 508 2.76 -22.36 2.28
N PHE A 509 2.78 -21.02 2.12
CA PHE A 509 2.30 -20.08 3.12
C PHE A 509 0.77 -19.99 3.10
N TRP A 510 0.17 -20.03 1.92
CA TRP A 510 -1.28 -20.09 1.74
C TRP A 510 -1.89 -21.39 2.28
N ARG A 511 -1.11 -22.46 2.42
CA ARG A 511 -1.54 -23.74 3.01
C ARG A 511 -1.42 -23.78 4.54
N LEU A 512 -0.87 -22.74 5.18
CA LEU A 512 -0.88 -22.66 6.65
C LEU A 512 -2.35 -22.59 7.14
N PRO A 513 -2.71 -23.31 8.23
CA PRO A 513 -4.09 -23.35 8.72
C PRO A 513 -4.63 -21.99 9.14
N ASN A 514 -3.80 -21.19 9.82
CA ASN A 514 -4.15 -19.86 10.34
C ASN A 514 -3.76 -18.73 9.36
N ILE A 515 -3.70 -19.01 8.05
CA ILE A 515 -3.61 -17.97 7.00
C ILE A 515 -4.90 -18.04 6.20
N ASP A 516 -5.83 -17.12 6.43
CA ASP A 516 -7.21 -17.21 5.96
C ASP A 516 -7.40 -16.66 4.55
N ILE A 517 -6.58 -15.70 4.12
CA ILE A 517 -6.72 -15.01 2.83
C ILE A 517 -5.51 -15.35 1.96
N VAL A 518 -5.74 -15.59 0.67
CA VAL A 518 -4.66 -15.64 -0.33
C VAL A 518 -4.58 -14.30 -1.06
N GLN A 519 -3.37 -13.79 -1.22
CA GLN A 519 -3.18 -12.47 -1.81
C GLN A 519 -2.53 -12.52 -3.20
N THR A 520 -2.75 -11.45 -3.96
CA THR A 520 -1.99 -11.17 -5.18
C THR A 520 -1.56 -9.71 -5.24
N HIS A 521 -0.27 -9.50 -5.49
CA HIS A 521 0.28 -8.19 -5.85
C HIS A 521 0.60 -8.20 -7.33
N CYS A 522 -0.01 -7.31 -8.12
CA CYS A 522 0.17 -7.31 -9.57
C CYS A 522 0.40 -5.92 -10.13
N TYR A 523 1.65 -5.64 -10.51
CA TYR A 523 1.96 -4.56 -11.43
C TYR A 523 2.28 -5.14 -12.80
N THR A 524 1.40 -4.91 -13.79
CA THR A 524 1.52 -5.59 -15.09
C THR A 524 2.79 -5.21 -15.84
N ASN A 525 3.23 -3.95 -15.73
CA ASN A 525 4.50 -3.44 -16.25
C ASN A 525 4.71 -3.70 -17.76
N ASN A 526 3.62 -3.80 -18.51
CA ASN A 526 3.61 -4.03 -19.95
C ASN A 526 2.40 -3.35 -20.60
N ASP A 527 2.37 -3.32 -21.94
CA ASP A 527 1.36 -2.63 -22.76
C ASP A 527 0.18 -3.52 -23.15
N VAL A 528 0.04 -4.71 -22.56
CA VAL A 528 -1.01 -5.66 -22.92
C VAL A 528 -2.29 -5.44 -22.10
N ASN A 529 -3.36 -6.08 -22.54
CA ASN A 529 -4.63 -6.12 -21.83
C ASN A 529 -4.48 -6.68 -20.40
N VAL A 530 -4.72 -5.83 -19.39
CA VAL A 530 -4.55 -6.21 -17.98
C VAL A 530 -5.58 -7.23 -17.53
N ALA A 531 -6.78 -7.22 -18.12
CA ALA A 531 -7.85 -8.14 -17.77
C ALA A 531 -7.45 -9.61 -17.93
N GLU A 532 -6.74 -9.94 -19.01
CA GLU A 532 -6.32 -11.32 -19.29
C GLU A 532 -5.35 -11.84 -18.24
N GLN A 533 -4.38 -11.00 -17.84
CA GLN A 533 -3.42 -11.36 -16.79
C GLN A 533 -4.13 -11.54 -15.45
N LEU A 534 -4.99 -10.59 -15.07
CA LEU A 534 -5.72 -10.63 -13.80
C LEU A 534 -6.67 -11.82 -13.73
N LEU A 535 -7.41 -12.11 -14.80
CA LEU A 535 -8.25 -13.30 -14.91
C LEU A 535 -7.41 -14.56 -14.75
N GLY A 536 -6.23 -14.63 -15.38
CA GLY A 536 -5.29 -15.74 -15.21
C GLY A 536 -4.88 -15.97 -13.75
N TYR A 537 -4.55 -14.92 -13.01
CA TYR A 537 -4.23 -15.03 -11.59
C TYR A 537 -5.45 -15.44 -10.75
N CYS A 538 -6.64 -14.90 -11.03
CA CYS A 538 -7.87 -15.32 -10.36
C CYS A 538 -8.13 -16.81 -10.55
N ARG A 539 -8.01 -17.32 -11.79
CA ARG A 539 -8.23 -18.75 -12.08
C ARG A 539 -7.17 -19.65 -11.45
N HIS A 540 -5.92 -19.19 -11.38
CA HIS A 540 -4.88 -19.91 -10.66
C HIS A 540 -5.25 -20.04 -9.17
N GLN A 541 -5.51 -18.93 -8.48
CA GLN A 541 -5.85 -18.98 -7.05
C GLN A 541 -7.13 -19.76 -6.78
N TRP A 542 -8.17 -19.59 -7.61
CA TRP A 542 -9.44 -20.31 -7.52
C TRP A 542 -9.27 -21.83 -7.57
N LYS A 543 -8.42 -22.31 -8.49
CA LYS A 543 -8.14 -23.74 -8.69
C LYS A 543 -7.28 -24.32 -7.56
N THR A 544 -6.37 -23.51 -7.00
CA THR A 544 -5.39 -23.99 -6.03
C THR A 544 -5.90 -23.95 -4.59
N PHE A 545 -6.78 -22.99 -4.24
CA PHE A 545 -7.21 -22.74 -2.87
C PHE A 545 -8.73 -22.59 -2.71
N GLU A 546 -9.24 -23.08 -1.59
CA GLU A 546 -10.60 -22.79 -1.10
C GLU A 546 -10.53 -21.69 -0.04
N LYS A 547 -10.01 -20.52 -0.42
CA LYS A 547 -9.81 -19.37 0.46
C LYS A 547 -10.19 -18.09 -0.29
N PRO A 548 -10.58 -17.01 0.41
CA PRO A 548 -10.84 -15.74 -0.25
C PRO A 548 -9.57 -15.23 -0.91
N HIS A 549 -9.69 -14.91 -2.20
CA HIS A 549 -8.62 -14.33 -2.99
C HIS A 549 -8.82 -12.82 -3.09
N ILE A 550 -7.86 -12.06 -2.57
CA ILE A 550 -7.84 -10.60 -2.63
C ILE A 550 -6.59 -10.12 -3.36
N PHE A 551 -6.75 -9.16 -4.27
CA PHE A 551 -5.63 -8.41 -4.81
C PHE A 551 -5.35 -7.23 -3.89
N ALA A 552 -4.30 -7.34 -3.08
CA ALA A 552 -3.95 -6.29 -2.12
C ALA A 552 -3.13 -5.16 -2.75
N GLU A 553 -2.51 -5.37 -3.90
CA GLU A 553 -1.87 -4.31 -4.70
C GLU A 553 -2.05 -4.55 -6.20
N PHE A 554 -2.38 -3.48 -6.92
CA PHE A 554 -2.52 -3.49 -8.37
C PHE A 554 -2.07 -2.17 -9.01
N GLY A 555 -1.51 -2.26 -10.22
CA GLY A 555 -1.32 -1.12 -11.09
C GLY A 555 -0.83 -1.51 -12.48
N ILE A 556 -0.98 -0.62 -13.46
CA ILE A 556 -0.40 -0.89 -14.79
C ILE A 556 1.12 -0.71 -14.81
N ARG A 557 1.68 0.08 -13.88
CA ARG A 557 3.13 0.32 -13.69
C ARG A 557 3.49 0.36 -12.20
N SER A 558 4.63 -0.22 -11.82
CA SER A 558 5.13 -0.25 -10.43
C SER A 558 6.04 0.91 -10.03
N HIS A 559 6.61 1.65 -10.98
CA HIS A 559 7.64 2.68 -10.71
C HIS A 559 7.28 4.08 -11.19
N SER A 560 6.09 4.28 -11.77
CA SER A 560 5.59 5.58 -12.21
C SER A 560 4.09 5.65 -11.99
N SER A 561 3.58 6.87 -11.74
CA SER A 561 2.14 7.10 -11.86
C SER A 561 1.67 6.66 -13.25
N THR A 562 0.41 6.27 -13.31
CA THR A 562 -0.27 5.77 -14.49
C THR A 562 -1.15 6.85 -15.11
N ALA A 563 -1.23 8.03 -14.50
CA ALA A 563 -2.10 9.13 -14.89
C ALA A 563 -1.84 9.65 -16.31
N ASP A 564 -0.58 9.73 -16.73
CA ASP A 564 -0.18 10.14 -18.08
C ASP A 564 -0.54 9.08 -19.15
N LYS A 565 -0.64 7.82 -18.73
CA LYS A 565 -0.83 6.65 -19.60
C LYS A 565 -2.27 6.19 -19.70
N ASP A 566 -3.06 6.44 -18.65
CA ASP A 566 -4.42 5.95 -18.51
C ASP A 566 -5.33 7.00 -17.84
N PRO A 567 -5.48 8.21 -18.40
CA PRO A 567 -6.14 9.34 -17.73
C PRO A 567 -7.63 9.10 -17.38
N LYS A 568 -8.25 8.05 -17.95
CA LYS A 568 -9.65 7.70 -17.70
C LYS A 568 -9.83 6.48 -16.80
N GLY A 569 -8.77 5.76 -16.42
CA GLY A 569 -8.91 4.58 -15.57
C GLY A 569 -9.27 3.28 -16.29
N TRP A 570 -8.95 3.09 -17.57
CA TRP A 570 -9.24 1.85 -18.29
C TRP A 570 -8.57 0.61 -17.69
N GLY A 571 -7.35 0.75 -17.20
CA GLY A 571 -6.65 -0.33 -16.50
C GLY A 571 -7.34 -0.68 -15.18
N LEU A 572 -7.90 0.31 -14.48
CA LEU A 572 -8.71 0.11 -13.27
C LEU A 572 -10.01 -0.62 -13.60
N HIS A 573 -10.72 -0.13 -14.62
CA HIS A 573 -11.95 -0.71 -15.14
C HIS A 573 -11.76 -2.16 -15.55
N ASN A 574 -10.88 -2.42 -16.53
CA ASN A 574 -10.64 -3.76 -17.07
C ASN A 574 -10.18 -4.73 -15.99
N GLY A 575 -9.31 -4.30 -15.08
CA GLY A 575 -8.83 -5.14 -13.98
C GLY A 575 -9.94 -5.48 -12.97
N SER A 576 -10.77 -4.51 -12.60
CA SER A 576 -11.85 -4.69 -11.63
C SER A 576 -12.89 -5.69 -12.12
N TRP A 577 -13.38 -5.53 -13.36
CA TRP A 577 -14.37 -6.43 -13.94
C TRP A 577 -13.81 -7.85 -14.17
N ALA A 578 -12.54 -7.96 -14.59
CA ALA A 578 -11.86 -9.25 -14.71
C ALA A 578 -11.75 -9.99 -13.37
N CYS A 579 -11.48 -9.28 -12.27
CA CYS A 579 -11.43 -9.87 -10.93
C CYS A 579 -12.81 -10.36 -10.46
N VAL A 580 -13.86 -9.55 -10.64
CA VAL A 580 -15.24 -9.92 -10.27
C VAL A 580 -15.67 -11.18 -11.04
N ALA A 581 -15.52 -11.20 -12.37
CA ALA A 581 -15.88 -12.37 -13.19
C ALA A 581 -14.88 -13.53 -13.07
N GLY A 582 -13.67 -13.25 -12.58
CA GLY A 582 -12.61 -14.23 -12.31
C GLY A 582 -12.78 -15.00 -11.01
N GLY A 583 -13.67 -14.54 -10.13
CA GLY A 583 -13.98 -15.20 -8.86
C GLY A 583 -13.13 -14.70 -7.68
N ALA A 584 -12.46 -13.55 -7.82
CA ALA A 584 -11.82 -12.92 -6.67
C ALA A 584 -12.88 -12.36 -5.69
N ASN A 585 -12.53 -12.29 -4.42
CA ASN A 585 -13.34 -11.66 -3.38
C ASN A 585 -13.03 -10.16 -3.32
N GLY A 586 -13.39 -9.43 -4.38
CA GLY A 586 -13.17 -8.00 -4.55
C GLY A 586 -12.55 -7.65 -5.92
N PRO A 587 -12.63 -6.38 -6.38
CA PRO A 587 -11.86 -5.91 -7.51
C PRO A 587 -10.37 -5.81 -7.16
N ALA A 588 -9.50 -5.68 -8.16
CA ALA A 588 -8.08 -5.48 -7.93
C ALA A 588 -7.80 -4.13 -7.23
N MET A 589 -7.15 -4.11 -6.05
CA MET A 589 -6.91 -2.85 -5.33
C MET A 589 -5.81 -1.99 -5.99
N PRO A 590 -6.15 -0.86 -6.63
CA PRO A 590 -5.13 -0.04 -7.22
C PRO A 590 -4.25 0.68 -6.18
N TRP A 591 -2.98 0.88 -6.52
CA TRP A 591 -1.97 1.46 -5.61
C TRP A 591 -2.00 3.00 -5.54
N TRP A 592 -2.22 3.64 -6.69
CA TRP A 592 -1.86 5.05 -6.88
C TRP A 592 -2.94 6.04 -6.45
N HIS A 593 -3.30 6.10 -5.17
CA HIS A 593 -4.26 7.10 -4.66
C HIS A 593 -3.86 8.55 -5.03
N ARG A 594 -2.69 8.98 -4.55
CA ARG A 594 -2.26 10.40 -4.57
C ARG A 594 -2.01 10.96 -5.97
N ASN A 595 -1.49 10.15 -6.89
CA ASN A 595 -0.98 10.63 -8.17
C ASN A 595 -1.81 10.17 -9.36
N TYR A 596 -2.93 9.47 -9.11
CA TYR A 596 -3.76 8.89 -10.16
C TYR A 596 -5.26 8.93 -9.83
N ILE A 597 -5.71 8.30 -8.75
CA ILE A 597 -7.15 8.15 -8.47
C ILE A 597 -7.78 9.47 -8.00
N ASP A 598 -7.26 10.07 -6.92
CA ASP A 598 -7.82 11.29 -6.34
C ASP A 598 -7.67 12.52 -7.27
N PRO A 599 -6.50 12.79 -7.91
CA PRO A 599 -6.36 13.94 -8.79
C PRO A 599 -7.18 13.89 -10.08
N LEU A 600 -7.55 12.70 -10.56
CA LEU A 600 -8.32 12.51 -11.79
C LEU A 600 -9.79 12.15 -11.52
N ASP A 601 -10.23 12.17 -10.25
CA ASP A 601 -11.59 11.84 -9.83
C ASP A 601 -12.10 10.49 -10.37
N LEU A 602 -11.26 9.44 -10.30
CA LEU A 602 -11.56 8.11 -10.86
C LEU A 602 -12.47 7.24 -9.97
N TYR A 603 -13.10 7.84 -8.97
CA TYR A 603 -13.92 7.14 -7.96
C TYR A 603 -15.13 6.41 -8.55
N PHE A 604 -15.66 6.89 -9.68
CA PHE A 604 -16.83 6.31 -10.34
C PHE A 604 -16.62 4.85 -10.77
N HIS A 605 -15.38 4.40 -10.98
CA HIS A 605 -15.06 2.99 -11.25
C HIS A 605 -15.48 2.07 -10.09
N PHE A 606 -15.29 2.52 -8.85
CA PHE A 606 -15.71 1.76 -7.67
C PHE A 606 -17.24 1.78 -7.53
N THR A 607 -17.87 2.91 -7.84
CA THR A 607 -19.34 3.03 -7.86
C THR A 607 -19.96 2.07 -8.88
N ALA A 608 -19.37 1.94 -10.07
CA ALA A 608 -19.84 1.01 -11.09
C ALA A 608 -19.79 -0.46 -10.62
N ILE A 609 -18.68 -0.87 -10.00
CA ILE A 609 -18.54 -2.21 -9.41
C ILE A 609 -19.52 -2.40 -8.25
N ARG A 610 -19.70 -1.39 -7.39
CA ARG A 610 -20.65 -1.44 -6.29
C ARG A 610 -22.08 -1.65 -6.79
N ASN A 611 -22.51 -0.88 -7.78
CA ASN A 611 -23.84 -1.02 -8.40
C ASN A 611 -24.07 -2.40 -8.99
N PHE A 612 -23.05 -2.97 -9.64
CA PHE A 612 -23.14 -4.32 -10.22
C PHE A 612 -23.16 -5.42 -9.16
N THR A 613 -22.43 -5.28 -8.05
CA THR A 613 -22.22 -6.38 -7.10
C THR A 613 -23.13 -6.36 -5.87
N GLN A 614 -23.83 -5.25 -5.60
CA GLN A 614 -24.55 -5.02 -4.34
C GLN A 614 -25.64 -6.04 -3.97
N ASP A 615 -26.21 -6.74 -4.94
CA ASP A 615 -27.33 -7.67 -4.82
C ASP A 615 -26.96 -9.08 -5.33
N LEU A 616 -25.66 -9.37 -5.44
CA LEU A 616 -25.13 -10.70 -5.74
C LEU A 616 -24.87 -11.47 -4.44
N PRO A 617 -25.12 -12.79 -4.41
CA PRO A 617 -24.96 -13.62 -3.21
C PRO A 617 -23.49 -14.01 -2.95
N PHE A 618 -22.56 -13.06 -3.03
CA PHE A 618 -21.18 -13.29 -2.62
C PHE A 618 -21.11 -13.54 -1.12
N GLY A 619 -20.50 -14.65 -0.71
CA GLY A 619 -20.44 -15.06 0.69
C GLY A 619 -21.71 -15.72 1.23
N THR A 620 -22.80 -15.77 0.48
CA THR A 620 -24.06 -16.42 0.91
C THR A 620 -24.49 -17.58 0.01
N ALA A 621 -23.83 -17.77 -1.14
CA ALA A 621 -24.02 -18.91 -2.02
C ALA A 621 -22.69 -19.46 -2.51
N ARG A 622 -22.69 -20.75 -2.90
CA ARG A 622 -21.53 -21.42 -3.49
C ARG A 622 -21.41 -21.08 -4.97
N TRP A 623 -20.28 -20.52 -5.37
CA TRP A 623 -20.01 -20.14 -6.75
C TRP A 623 -19.16 -21.19 -7.46
N ARG A 624 -19.34 -21.31 -8.77
CA ARG A 624 -18.55 -22.12 -9.69
C ARG A 624 -18.18 -21.31 -10.92
N VAL A 625 -17.02 -21.61 -11.49
CA VAL A 625 -16.61 -21.09 -12.79
C VAL A 625 -17.40 -21.79 -13.88
N LEU A 626 -17.94 -21.01 -14.82
CA LEU A 626 -18.61 -21.54 -16.00
C LEU A 626 -17.66 -21.55 -17.19
N GLU A 627 -17.94 -22.47 -18.12
CA GLU A 627 -17.25 -22.54 -19.40
C GLU A 627 -17.96 -21.63 -20.41
N THR A 628 -17.17 -20.95 -21.24
CA THR A 628 -17.67 -20.13 -22.36
C THR A 628 -17.09 -20.67 -23.66
N SER A 629 -17.89 -20.79 -24.71
CA SER A 629 -17.37 -21.17 -26.03
C SER A 629 -16.40 -20.11 -26.57
N LYS A 630 -15.66 -20.44 -27.63
CA LYS A 630 -15.04 -19.40 -28.44
C LYS A 630 -16.16 -18.55 -29.06
N PRO A 631 -16.05 -17.21 -29.05
CA PRO A 631 -16.98 -16.36 -29.78
C PRO A 631 -16.96 -16.65 -31.29
N GLU A 632 -18.09 -16.50 -31.95
CA GLU A 632 -18.23 -16.66 -33.40
C GLU A 632 -18.93 -15.44 -34.01
N TYR A 633 -18.58 -15.03 -35.22
CA TYR A 633 -19.24 -13.91 -35.88
C TYR A 633 -20.67 -14.27 -36.29
N ILE A 634 -21.58 -13.32 -36.17
CA ILE A 634 -22.92 -13.44 -36.78
C ILE A 634 -22.84 -12.94 -38.22
N GLY A 635 -22.99 -13.84 -39.19
CA GLY A 635 -22.92 -13.52 -40.61
C GLY A 635 -21.61 -13.98 -41.25
N GLU A 636 -21.10 -13.24 -42.25
CA GLU A 636 -19.87 -13.60 -42.93
C GLU A 636 -18.65 -13.50 -41.98
N PRO A 637 -17.80 -14.54 -41.91
CA PRO A 637 -16.60 -14.51 -41.07
C PRO A 637 -15.67 -13.38 -41.47
N VAL A 638 -15.34 -12.49 -40.52
CA VAL A 638 -14.33 -11.47 -40.75
C VAL A 638 -12.95 -12.13 -40.58
N ARG A 639 -12.19 -12.22 -41.68
CA ARG A 639 -10.79 -12.62 -41.64
C ARG A 639 -9.93 -11.37 -41.60
N GLU A 640 -9.43 -11.04 -40.41
CA GLU A 640 -8.53 -9.92 -40.21
C GLU A 640 -7.09 -10.41 -40.02
N VAL A 641 -6.14 -9.65 -40.55
CA VAL A 641 -4.71 -9.88 -40.32
C VAL A 641 -4.21 -8.75 -39.40
N ARG A 642 -3.71 -9.12 -38.22
CA ARG A 642 -3.30 -8.21 -37.15
C ARG A 642 -1.84 -8.42 -36.74
N ASP A 643 -1.33 -7.48 -35.96
CA ASP A 643 0.00 -7.55 -35.36
C ASP A 643 -0.02 -8.47 -34.14
N LEU A 644 1.00 -9.32 -34.00
CA LEU A 644 1.23 -10.11 -32.78
C LEU A 644 2.30 -9.44 -31.93
N VAL A 645 2.03 -9.27 -30.63
CA VAL A 645 2.99 -8.73 -29.66
C VAL A 645 3.33 -9.79 -28.62
N LEU A 646 4.60 -10.20 -28.55
CA LEU A 646 5.12 -11.08 -27.51
C LEU A 646 5.87 -10.26 -26.46
N THR A 647 5.55 -10.49 -25.18
CA THR A 647 6.26 -9.89 -24.04
C THR A 647 7.16 -10.93 -23.37
N PRO A 648 8.49 -10.81 -23.48
CA PRO A 648 9.41 -11.76 -22.86
C PRO A 648 9.33 -11.78 -21.33
N THR A 649 9.67 -12.93 -20.74
CA THR A 649 9.75 -13.14 -19.29
C THR A 649 11.11 -12.69 -18.75
N SER A 650 11.12 -12.07 -17.57
CA SER A 650 12.38 -11.72 -16.91
C SER A 650 13.15 -12.96 -16.44
N GLY A 651 14.45 -13.02 -16.72
CA GLY A 651 15.32 -14.06 -16.18
C GLY A 651 16.77 -13.91 -16.63
N PHE A 652 17.68 -13.95 -15.66
CA PHE A 652 19.13 -14.03 -15.90
C PHE A 652 19.54 -15.50 -15.84
N ARG A 653 19.33 -16.22 -16.95
CA ARG A 653 19.60 -17.66 -17.08
C ARG A 653 19.65 -18.03 -18.55
N LYS A 654 20.23 -19.21 -18.85
CA LYS A 654 20.17 -19.78 -20.19
C LYS A 654 18.74 -20.10 -20.56
N ARG A 655 18.37 -19.81 -21.81
CA ARG A 655 17.04 -20.12 -22.32
C ARG A 655 16.90 -21.64 -22.55
N PRO A 656 15.79 -22.28 -22.11
CA PRO A 656 15.63 -23.73 -22.23
C PRO A 656 15.29 -24.17 -23.67
N VAL A 657 14.72 -23.26 -24.47
CA VAL A 657 14.45 -23.45 -25.89
C VAL A 657 14.87 -22.20 -26.67
N THR A 658 15.25 -22.38 -27.93
CA THR A 658 15.66 -21.31 -28.84
C THR A 658 14.68 -21.11 -29.98
N GLU A 659 13.78 -22.05 -30.26
CA GLU A 659 12.82 -21.97 -31.37
C GLU A 659 11.39 -21.70 -30.89
N PHE A 660 10.78 -20.66 -31.45
CA PHE A 660 9.44 -20.17 -31.15
C PHE A 660 8.62 -20.12 -32.44
N ARG A 661 7.79 -21.12 -32.67
CA ARG A 661 6.82 -21.20 -33.76
C ARG A 661 5.57 -20.42 -33.42
N VAL A 662 5.30 -19.39 -34.22
CA VAL A 662 4.09 -18.57 -34.19
C VAL A 662 3.03 -19.22 -35.07
N GLN A 663 1.91 -19.63 -34.46
CA GLN A 663 0.76 -20.20 -35.15
C GLN A 663 -0.09 -19.10 -35.81
N PRO A 664 -0.91 -19.42 -36.83
CA PRO A 664 -1.77 -18.43 -37.49
C PRO A 664 -2.70 -17.67 -36.52
N ASP A 665 -3.16 -18.32 -35.45
CA ASP A 665 -4.01 -17.70 -34.42
C ASP A 665 -3.23 -16.79 -33.44
N GLY A 666 -1.91 -16.70 -33.59
CA GLY A 666 -1.01 -15.92 -32.74
C GLY A 666 -0.46 -16.67 -31.52
N SER A 667 -0.87 -17.93 -31.29
CA SER A 667 -0.28 -18.74 -30.22
C SER A 667 1.17 -19.12 -30.53
N VAL A 668 2.00 -19.25 -29.49
CA VAL A 668 3.44 -19.54 -29.63
C VAL A 668 3.82 -20.67 -28.68
N ASN A 669 4.55 -21.67 -29.17
CA ASN A 669 5.07 -22.73 -28.31
C ASN A 669 6.05 -22.16 -27.28
N ASP A 670 5.99 -22.70 -26.05
CA ASP A 670 6.91 -22.35 -24.98
C ASP A 670 7.07 -20.83 -24.76
N SER A 671 6.01 -20.05 -24.97
CA SER A 671 6.07 -18.58 -24.92
C SER A 671 6.66 -18.03 -23.60
N LYS A 672 6.47 -18.75 -22.48
CA LYS A 672 7.07 -18.42 -21.17
C LYS A 672 8.59 -18.60 -21.12
N ALA A 673 9.17 -19.38 -22.03
CA ALA A 673 10.61 -19.57 -22.18
C ALA A 673 11.27 -18.42 -22.95
N LEU A 674 10.52 -17.54 -23.63
CA LEU A 674 11.07 -16.34 -24.24
C LEU A 674 11.59 -15.39 -23.14
N LEU A 675 12.90 -15.23 -23.02
CA LEU A 675 13.52 -14.38 -22.00
C LEU A 675 13.81 -12.97 -22.51
N ASN A 676 13.72 -11.99 -21.61
CA ASN A 676 13.94 -10.58 -21.94
C ASN A 676 15.41 -10.18 -22.10
N LEU A 677 16.36 -11.07 -21.80
CA LEU A 677 17.79 -10.82 -22.00
C LEU A 677 18.33 -11.60 -23.19
N LEU A 678 18.98 -10.88 -24.10
CA LEU A 678 19.85 -11.41 -25.13
C LEU A 678 21.28 -11.30 -24.62
N HIS A 679 21.87 -12.41 -24.19
CA HIS A 679 23.23 -12.44 -23.64
C HIS A 679 24.28 -12.29 -24.74
N GLY A 680 25.31 -11.48 -24.48
CA GLY A 680 26.47 -11.27 -25.36
C GLY A 680 27.72 -12.00 -24.85
N GLU A 681 28.90 -11.54 -25.25
CA GLU A 681 30.20 -12.19 -25.03
C GLU A 681 30.58 -12.34 -23.55
N GLY A 682 30.09 -11.47 -22.67
CA GLY A 682 30.31 -11.55 -21.22
C GLY A 682 29.60 -12.73 -20.54
N HIS A 683 28.65 -13.37 -21.23
CA HIS A 683 27.81 -14.44 -20.71
C HIS A 683 27.65 -15.59 -21.73
N LYS A 684 28.77 -16.08 -22.29
CA LYS A 684 28.79 -17.14 -23.32
C LYS A 684 28.03 -18.41 -22.91
N ASP A 685 28.10 -18.77 -21.64
CA ASP A 685 27.40 -19.93 -21.08
C ASP A 685 25.88 -19.79 -21.13
N LEU A 686 25.37 -18.56 -21.10
CA LEU A 686 23.93 -18.23 -21.13
C LEU A 686 23.40 -17.86 -22.52
N GLN A 687 24.26 -17.75 -23.53
CA GLN A 687 23.85 -17.47 -24.90
C GLN A 687 22.90 -18.56 -25.44
N ALA A 688 21.76 -18.12 -25.94
CA ALA A 688 20.71 -18.96 -26.54
C ALA A 688 19.82 -18.05 -27.41
N PRO A 689 20.24 -17.68 -28.64
CA PRO A 689 19.53 -16.69 -29.46
C PRO A 689 18.11 -17.17 -29.84
N PRO A 690 17.06 -16.34 -29.71
CA PRO A 690 15.71 -16.75 -30.10
C PRO A 690 15.60 -16.77 -31.62
N THR A 691 14.95 -17.80 -32.12
CA THR A 691 14.57 -17.94 -33.52
C THR A 691 13.06 -18.10 -33.59
N PHE A 692 12.40 -17.24 -34.33
CA PHE A 692 10.97 -17.26 -34.52
C PHE A 692 10.64 -17.88 -35.88
N ILE A 693 9.80 -18.91 -35.90
CA ILE A 693 9.24 -19.44 -37.14
C ILE A 693 7.84 -18.87 -37.26
N VAL A 694 7.61 -18.02 -38.26
CA VAL A 694 6.38 -17.25 -38.39
C VAL A 694 5.94 -17.19 -39.84
N ASN A 695 4.67 -17.44 -40.09
CA ASN A 695 4.05 -17.24 -41.39
C ASN A 695 3.39 -15.85 -41.45
N TYR A 696 3.80 -15.03 -42.40
CA TYR A 696 3.22 -13.71 -42.70
C TYR A 696 2.20 -13.86 -43.84
N PRO A 697 0.87 -13.77 -43.59
CA PRO A 697 -0.15 -13.84 -44.64
C PRO A 697 -0.04 -12.74 -45.70
N LYS A 698 0.57 -11.61 -45.33
CA LYS A 698 0.93 -10.49 -46.20
C LYS A 698 2.25 -9.90 -45.70
N PRO A 699 3.02 -9.16 -46.52
CA PRO A 699 4.29 -8.59 -46.09
C PRO A 699 4.13 -7.77 -44.81
N GLY A 700 5.09 -7.91 -43.90
CA GLY A 700 5.04 -7.31 -42.57
C GLY A 700 6.40 -6.89 -42.07
N THR A 701 6.45 -6.59 -40.78
CA THR A 701 7.63 -6.07 -40.12
C THR A 701 7.86 -6.83 -38.82
N PHE A 702 9.09 -7.29 -38.61
CA PHE A 702 9.52 -7.83 -37.33
C PHE A 702 10.25 -6.75 -36.54
N VAL A 703 9.81 -6.52 -35.30
CA VAL A 703 10.33 -5.45 -34.42
C VAL A 703 10.79 -6.04 -33.09
N VAL A 704 11.99 -5.67 -32.66
CA VAL A 704 12.51 -5.95 -31.32
C VAL A 704 12.64 -4.62 -30.58
N GLN A 705 11.89 -4.43 -29.50
CA GLN A 705 11.97 -3.20 -28.70
C GLN A 705 13.12 -3.29 -27.70
N ILE A 706 14.17 -2.50 -27.92
CA ILE A 706 15.37 -2.47 -27.09
C ILE A 706 15.15 -1.50 -25.93
N GLU A 707 15.12 -2.02 -24.70
CA GLU A 707 14.88 -1.22 -23.50
C GLU A 707 16.19 -0.70 -22.91
N ARG A 708 17.08 -1.60 -22.51
CA ARG A 708 18.31 -1.29 -21.78
C ARG A 708 19.44 -2.19 -22.22
N VAL A 709 20.65 -1.65 -22.26
CA VAL A 709 21.86 -2.37 -22.65
C VAL A 709 22.91 -2.21 -21.56
N SER A 710 23.66 -3.28 -21.29
CA SER A 710 24.79 -3.29 -20.36
C SER A 710 26.09 -3.41 -21.14
N ASN A 711 27.13 -2.67 -20.74
CA ASN A 711 28.49 -2.61 -21.32
C ASN A 711 28.56 -2.28 -22.83
N SER A 712 28.08 -3.17 -23.69
CA SER A 712 27.68 -2.87 -25.07
C SER A 712 26.76 -3.96 -25.59
N GLY A 713 25.85 -3.56 -26.49
CA GLY A 713 25.02 -4.45 -27.28
C GLY A 713 25.42 -4.40 -28.75
N HIS A 714 25.31 -5.52 -29.45
CA HIS A 714 25.50 -5.58 -30.89
C HIS A 714 24.45 -6.53 -31.45
N LEU A 715 23.31 -5.96 -31.85
CA LEU A 715 22.14 -6.71 -32.28
C LEU A 715 22.28 -7.11 -33.74
N ARG A 716 22.13 -8.40 -34.03
CA ARG A 716 22.01 -8.93 -35.39
C ARG A 716 20.67 -9.64 -35.55
N ILE A 717 19.93 -9.32 -36.61
CA ILE A 717 18.67 -9.98 -36.95
C ILE A 717 18.84 -10.64 -38.32
N PHE A 718 18.58 -11.94 -38.38
CA PHE A 718 18.62 -12.74 -39.60
C PHE A 718 17.19 -13.13 -40.01
N VAL A 719 16.90 -13.07 -41.30
CA VAL A 719 15.67 -13.61 -41.92
C VAL A 719 16.10 -14.67 -42.92
N ASP A 720 15.69 -15.91 -42.71
CA ASP A 720 16.09 -17.09 -43.51
C ASP A 720 17.61 -17.19 -43.67
N ASP A 721 18.32 -17.02 -42.56
CA ASP A 721 19.78 -17.02 -42.43
C ASP A 721 20.53 -15.90 -43.17
N ALA A 722 19.82 -15.00 -43.88
CA ALA A 722 20.38 -13.77 -44.41
C ALA A 722 20.38 -12.67 -43.34
N LEU A 723 21.50 -11.97 -43.17
CA LEU A 723 21.61 -10.84 -42.24
C LEU A 723 20.74 -9.67 -42.73
N ALA A 724 19.67 -9.36 -41.99
CA ALA A 724 18.69 -8.32 -42.34
C ALA A 724 18.90 -7.02 -41.57
N LEU A 725 19.48 -7.07 -40.36
CA LEU A 725 19.88 -5.91 -39.57
C LEU A 725 21.14 -6.22 -38.77
N GLU A 726 22.04 -5.25 -38.71
CA GLU A 726 23.17 -5.22 -37.79
C GLU A 726 23.23 -3.83 -37.16
N LYS A 727 23.17 -3.75 -35.83
CA LYS A 727 23.12 -2.47 -35.11
C LYS A 727 23.84 -2.53 -33.78
N GLU A 728 24.71 -1.56 -33.55
CA GLU A 728 25.41 -1.40 -32.27
C GLU A 728 24.63 -0.53 -31.27
N TYR A 729 24.80 -0.88 -30.00
CA TYR A 729 24.23 -0.21 -28.83
C TYR A 729 25.35 0.05 -27.81
N PRO A 730 26.19 1.09 -28.00
CA PRO A 730 27.28 1.41 -27.10
C PRO A 730 26.80 1.94 -25.74
N CYS A 731 27.41 1.51 -24.64
CA CYS A 731 27.14 2.11 -23.33
C CYS A 731 28.21 3.13 -22.94
N GLY A 732 27.78 4.20 -22.27
CA GLY A 732 28.62 5.33 -21.90
C GLY A 732 27.83 6.63 -21.78
N GLU A 733 28.53 7.71 -21.47
CA GLU A 733 27.93 9.06 -21.50
C GLU A 733 27.59 9.46 -22.94
N GLY A 734 26.47 10.16 -23.13
CA GLY A 734 26.02 10.62 -24.46
C GLY A 734 25.28 9.59 -25.30
N HIS A 735 25.10 8.35 -24.84
CA HIS A 735 24.34 7.30 -25.55
C HIS A 735 22.95 7.05 -24.94
N GLY A 736 21.98 6.70 -25.79
CA GLY A 736 20.61 6.41 -25.37
C GLY A 736 19.87 7.61 -24.76
N LYS A 737 18.75 7.34 -24.07
CA LYS A 737 17.93 8.33 -23.36
C LYS A 737 18.47 8.65 -21.96
N SER A 738 19.13 7.69 -21.32
CA SER A 738 19.74 7.89 -20.01
C SER A 738 20.84 6.86 -19.78
N THR A 739 21.86 7.24 -19.01
CA THR A 739 22.99 6.39 -18.67
C THR A 739 23.14 6.25 -17.16
N VAL A 740 23.62 5.10 -16.69
CA VAL A 740 23.95 4.84 -15.29
C VAL A 740 25.24 4.04 -15.22
N PHE A 741 26.22 4.55 -14.49
CA PHE A 741 27.42 3.78 -14.16
C PHE A 741 27.13 2.80 -13.02
N ARG A 742 27.50 1.53 -13.21
CA ARG A 742 27.37 0.46 -12.21
C ARG A 742 28.73 0.21 -11.57
N GLU A 743 29.04 0.95 -10.51
CA GLU A 743 30.31 0.83 -9.76
C GLU A 743 30.66 -0.63 -9.41
N LYS A 744 29.67 -1.39 -8.96
CA LYS A 744 29.84 -2.80 -8.58
C LYS A 744 30.51 -3.63 -9.68
N TRP A 745 30.13 -3.39 -10.94
CA TRP A 745 30.57 -4.16 -12.11
C TRP A 745 31.50 -3.38 -13.04
N ASN A 746 31.87 -2.16 -12.66
CA ASN A 746 32.73 -1.27 -13.43
C ASN A 746 32.31 -1.13 -14.91
N LEU A 747 31.01 -0.93 -15.15
CA LEU A 747 30.43 -0.82 -16.50
C LEU A 747 29.29 0.19 -16.56
N TRP A 748 28.93 0.59 -17.77
CA TRP A 748 27.79 1.47 -18.04
C TRP A 748 26.54 0.67 -18.46
N GLU A 749 25.39 1.08 -17.97
CA GLU A 749 24.07 0.68 -18.49
C GLU A 749 23.38 1.89 -19.14
N ASN A 750 22.88 1.72 -20.36
CA ASN A 750 22.15 2.76 -21.08
C ASN A 750 20.72 2.31 -21.38
N VAL A 751 19.74 3.21 -21.16
CA VAL A 751 18.34 3.03 -21.59
C VAL A 751 18.22 3.59 -23.00
N TYR A 752 17.77 2.78 -23.95
CA TYR A 752 17.53 3.20 -25.33
C TYR A 752 16.04 3.43 -25.58
N ASP A 753 15.22 2.44 -25.25
CA ASP A 753 13.77 2.45 -25.51
C ASP A 753 13.45 2.84 -26.97
N GLU A 754 14.00 2.06 -27.89
CA GLU A 754 13.88 2.23 -29.34
C GLU A 754 13.59 0.89 -30.05
N PRO A 755 12.93 0.91 -31.22
CA PRO A 755 12.70 -0.30 -32.01
C PRO A 755 13.89 -0.64 -32.92
N ALA A 756 14.21 -1.92 -33.02
CA ALA A 756 15.04 -2.51 -34.07
C ALA A 756 14.15 -3.30 -35.05
N THR A 757 14.16 -2.92 -36.32
CA THR A 757 13.08 -3.23 -37.26
C THR A 757 13.63 -3.88 -38.54
N VAL A 758 13.02 -4.98 -38.98
CA VAL A 758 13.30 -5.63 -40.27
C VAL A 758 12.01 -5.90 -41.04
N ARG A 759 12.03 -5.70 -42.36
CA ARG A 759 10.92 -6.10 -43.23
C ARG A 759 10.97 -7.60 -43.47
N VAL A 760 9.81 -8.24 -43.45
CA VAL A 760 9.66 -9.68 -43.71
C VAL A 760 8.63 -9.85 -44.84
N PRO A 761 8.98 -10.56 -45.94
CA PRO A 761 8.03 -10.87 -47.00
C PRO A 761 6.83 -11.70 -46.52
N ALA A 762 5.85 -11.91 -47.42
CA ALA A 762 4.78 -12.86 -47.15
C ALA A 762 5.30 -14.30 -47.30
N GLY A 763 4.83 -15.21 -46.46
CA GLY A 763 5.27 -16.60 -46.39
C GLY A 763 5.77 -17.01 -45.01
N GLU A 764 6.19 -18.27 -44.88
CA GLU A 764 6.85 -18.78 -43.67
C GLU A 764 8.32 -18.36 -43.68
N HIS A 765 8.76 -17.75 -42.58
CA HIS A 765 10.12 -17.23 -42.41
C HIS A 765 10.71 -17.62 -41.07
N ARG A 766 12.03 -17.79 -41.04
CA ARG A 766 12.83 -18.03 -39.84
C ARG A 766 13.57 -16.75 -39.46
N VAL A 767 13.14 -16.10 -38.37
CA VAL A 767 13.73 -14.84 -37.89
C VAL A 767 14.56 -15.08 -36.63
N ARG A 768 15.89 -15.00 -36.72
CA ARG A 768 16.83 -15.23 -35.61
C ARG A 768 17.40 -13.91 -35.11
N VAL A 769 17.44 -13.72 -33.79
CA VAL A 769 17.94 -12.51 -33.14
C VAL A 769 19.16 -12.85 -32.30
N GLU A 770 20.26 -12.12 -32.46
CA GLU A 770 21.50 -12.36 -31.75
C GLU A 770 22.05 -11.09 -31.12
N ASN A 771 22.83 -11.25 -30.07
CA ASN A 771 23.60 -10.19 -29.47
C ASN A 771 25.08 -10.60 -29.43
N HIS A 772 25.90 -9.90 -30.20
CA HIS A 772 27.36 -10.07 -30.28
C HIS A 772 28.10 -9.01 -29.44
N GLY A 773 27.36 -8.27 -28.60
CA GLY A 773 27.90 -7.22 -27.74
C GLY A 773 28.70 -7.79 -26.58
N LYS A 774 29.34 -6.91 -25.80
CA LYS A 774 30.18 -7.33 -24.66
C LYS A 774 29.36 -7.90 -23.50
N ASP A 775 28.08 -7.57 -23.40
CA ASP A 775 27.21 -8.02 -22.32
C ASP A 775 25.73 -8.09 -22.82
N TRP A 776 24.72 -8.10 -21.94
CA TRP A 776 23.33 -8.32 -22.30
C TRP A 776 22.61 -7.10 -22.90
N VAL A 777 21.66 -7.39 -23.79
CA VAL A 777 20.66 -6.45 -24.31
C VAL A 777 19.29 -6.88 -23.77
N ARG A 778 18.55 -5.95 -23.17
CA ARG A 778 17.19 -6.18 -22.65
C ARG A 778 16.15 -5.80 -23.69
N VAL A 779 15.29 -6.74 -24.02
CA VAL A 779 14.16 -6.62 -24.94
C VAL A 779 12.85 -6.55 -24.16
N SER A 780 12.07 -5.49 -24.35
CA SER A 780 10.79 -5.32 -23.64
C SER A 780 9.60 -5.97 -24.38
N ARG A 781 9.65 -6.05 -25.72
CA ARG A 781 8.68 -6.79 -26.55
C ARG A 781 9.25 -7.15 -27.91
N VAL A 782 8.63 -8.15 -28.53
CA VAL A 782 8.82 -8.53 -29.94
C VAL A 782 7.48 -8.36 -30.66
N VAL A 783 7.45 -7.65 -31.77
CA VAL A 783 6.24 -7.40 -32.57
C VAL A 783 6.39 -8.01 -33.95
N PHE A 784 5.36 -8.70 -34.41
CA PHE A 784 5.23 -9.25 -35.76
C PHE A 784 4.04 -8.55 -36.40
N GLU A 785 4.30 -7.52 -37.20
CA GLU A 785 3.22 -6.79 -37.86
C GLU A 785 2.55 -7.68 -38.90
N ASN A 786 1.22 -7.68 -38.95
CA ASN A 786 0.45 -8.42 -39.94
C ASN A 786 0.68 -9.95 -39.99
N CYS A 787 0.99 -10.63 -38.88
CA CYS A 787 1.19 -12.09 -38.89
C CYS A 787 0.01 -12.89 -38.33
N GLN A 788 -0.80 -12.30 -37.43
CA GLN A 788 -1.89 -13.01 -36.76
C GLN A 788 -3.15 -12.98 -37.61
N VAL A 789 -3.69 -14.14 -37.97
CA VAL A 789 -4.98 -14.28 -38.64
C VAL A 789 -6.07 -14.46 -37.58
N VAL A 790 -6.91 -13.45 -37.42
CA VAL A 790 -8.06 -13.48 -36.52
C VAL A 790 -9.29 -13.85 -37.34
N GLN A 791 -9.88 -15.01 -37.02
CA GLN A 791 -11.11 -15.52 -37.65
C GLN A 791 -12.30 -15.55 -36.68
N ASN A 792 -12.05 -15.31 -35.40
CA ASN A 792 -13.06 -15.23 -34.34
C ASN A 792 -13.13 -13.79 -33.80
N PRO A 793 -14.30 -13.33 -33.33
CA PRO A 793 -14.42 -12.07 -32.61
C PRO A 793 -13.37 -11.98 -31.49
N ASN A 794 -12.61 -10.87 -31.44
CA ASN A 794 -11.54 -10.65 -30.47
C ASN A 794 -12.09 -10.30 -29.06
N LEU A 795 -12.86 -11.21 -28.49
CA LEU A 795 -13.52 -11.05 -27.19
C LEU A 795 -12.86 -11.95 -26.13
N LEU A 796 -12.76 -11.42 -24.92
CA LEU A 796 -12.47 -12.14 -23.70
C LEU A 796 -13.79 -12.35 -22.96
N ALA A 797 -14.10 -13.58 -22.56
CA ALA A 797 -15.29 -13.89 -21.78
C ALA A 797 -14.91 -14.58 -20.46
N ALA A 798 -15.61 -14.24 -19.39
CA ALA A 798 -15.51 -14.90 -18.10
C ALA A 798 -16.90 -15.02 -17.48
N ALA A 799 -17.21 -16.18 -16.91
CA ALA A 799 -18.50 -16.43 -16.30
C ALA A 799 -18.40 -17.18 -14.97
N LEU A 800 -19.32 -16.84 -14.05
CA LEU A 800 -19.49 -17.47 -12.75
C LEU A 800 -20.97 -17.74 -12.54
N ALA A 801 -21.31 -18.79 -11.80
CA ALA A 801 -22.67 -19.01 -11.35
C ALA A 801 -22.71 -19.59 -9.94
N CYS A 802 -23.79 -19.27 -9.25
CA CYS A 802 -24.31 -20.01 -8.12
C CYS A 802 -25.73 -20.47 -8.48
N ASP A 803 -26.48 -20.94 -7.49
CA ASP A 803 -27.82 -21.46 -7.72
C ASP A 803 -28.86 -20.36 -8.01
N ASP A 804 -28.64 -19.17 -7.46
CA ASP A 804 -29.58 -18.04 -7.54
C ASP A 804 -29.17 -16.95 -8.54
N ALA A 805 -27.93 -16.98 -9.03
CA ALA A 805 -27.41 -15.97 -9.94
C ALA A 805 -26.28 -16.49 -10.83
N ALA A 806 -26.12 -15.88 -12.01
CA ALA A 806 -24.92 -15.99 -12.82
C ALA A 806 -24.43 -14.62 -13.30
N ILE A 807 -23.11 -14.52 -13.50
CA ILE A 807 -22.40 -13.36 -14.01
C ILE A 807 -21.73 -13.78 -15.31
N VAL A 808 -21.86 -12.98 -16.35
CA VAL A 808 -21.08 -13.13 -17.58
C VAL A 808 -20.48 -11.77 -17.89
N TRP A 809 -19.16 -11.68 -18.02
CA TRP A 809 -18.48 -10.48 -18.47
C TRP A 809 -17.79 -10.75 -19.80
N ILE A 810 -18.02 -9.87 -20.77
CA ILE A 810 -17.43 -9.94 -22.10
C ILE A 810 -16.71 -8.63 -22.39
N GLN A 811 -15.43 -8.71 -22.74
CA GLN A 811 -14.59 -7.57 -23.06
C GLN A 811 -14.05 -7.69 -24.48
N ASN A 812 -14.06 -6.59 -25.23
CA ASN A 812 -13.20 -6.43 -26.39
C ASN A 812 -11.74 -6.44 -25.92
N ARG A 813 -10.94 -7.41 -26.36
CA ARG A 813 -9.52 -7.53 -25.95
C ARG A 813 -8.69 -6.32 -26.37
N ASP A 814 -9.10 -5.62 -27.42
CA ASP A 814 -8.46 -4.37 -27.86
C ASP A 814 -8.86 -3.17 -26.99
N SER A 815 -9.94 -3.26 -26.21
CA SER A 815 -10.33 -2.24 -25.23
C SER A 815 -9.47 -2.34 -23.96
N SER A 816 -8.18 -2.07 -24.14
CA SER A 816 -7.16 -1.98 -23.10
C SER A 816 -6.74 -0.53 -22.86
N TRP A 817 -6.19 -0.23 -21.68
CA TRP A 817 -5.66 1.10 -21.36
C TRP A 817 -4.69 1.62 -22.43
N TYR A 818 -3.86 0.73 -22.98
CA TYR A 818 -2.84 1.09 -23.97
C TYR A 818 -3.44 1.52 -25.31
N ASN A 819 -4.42 0.79 -25.81
CA ASN A 819 -5.07 1.10 -27.08
C ASN A 819 -6.01 2.30 -26.96
N HIS A 820 -6.68 2.48 -25.81
CA HIS A 820 -7.45 3.69 -25.52
C HIS A 820 -6.56 4.93 -25.51
N GLY A 821 -5.37 4.87 -24.92
CA GLY A 821 -4.40 5.97 -24.96
C GLY A 821 -3.88 6.33 -26.37
N ARG A 822 -4.20 5.52 -27.38
CA ARG A 822 -3.83 5.74 -28.79
C ARG A 822 -5.04 5.94 -29.70
N ASP A 823 -6.25 5.96 -29.15
CA ASP A 823 -7.52 5.95 -29.88
C ASP A 823 -7.64 4.80 -30.91
N LYS A 824 -7.04 3.63 -30.60
CA LYS A 824 -6.99 2.44 -31.46
C LYS A 824 -7.86 1.29 -30.96
N VAL A 825 -9.07 1.57 -30.50
CA VAL A 825 -10.02 0.53 -30.04
C VAL A 825 -11.08 0.29 -31.12
N PRO A 826 -10.93 -0.75 -31.97
CA PRO A 826 -11.92 -1.10 -32.97
C PRO A 826 -13.20 -1.62 -32.31
N THR A 827 -14.34 -1.48 -32.99
CA THR A 827 -15.58 -2.13 -32.55
C THR A 827 -15.61 -3.56 -33.07
N VAL A 828 -15.81 -4.53 -32.18
CA VAL A 828 -16.01 -5.93 -32.57
C VAL A 828 -17.44 -6.09 -33.11
N PRO A 829 -17.64 -6.63 -34.32
CA PRO A 829 -18.96 -6.90 -34.88
C PRO A 829 -19.82 -7.83 -34.01
N PRO A 830 -21.15 -7.89 -34.24
CA PRO A 830 -22.04 -8.82 -33.54
C PRO A 830 -21.54 -10.27 -33.59
N ALA A 831 -21.70 -10.97 -32.46
CA ALA A 831 -21.12 -12.29 -32.25
C ALA A 831 -22.06 -13.20 -31.46
N THR A 832 -21.89 -14.52 -31.56
CA THR A 832 -22.50 -15.50 -30.67
C THR A 832 -21.49 -16.01 -29.65
N LEU A 833 -21.99 -16.34 -28.45
CA LEU A 833 -21.21 -16.94 -27.37
C LEU A 833 -22.12 -17.90 -26.58
N ALA A 834 -21.70 -19.15 -26.39
CA ALA A 834 -22.41 -20.08 -25.53
C ALA A 834 -21.81 -20.07 -24.12
N VAL A 835 -22.66 -19.97 -23.11
CA VAL A 835 -22.29 -20.14 -21.68
C VAL A 835 -22.81 -21.49 -21.21
N ARG A 836 -21.90 -22.35 -20.74
CA ARG A 836 -22.21 -23.75 -20.37
C ARG A 836 -22.13 -23.96 -18.86
N GLY A 837 -22.93 -24.88 -18.34
CA GLY A 837 -22.96 -25.26 -16.91
C GLY A 837 -24.00 -24.49 -16.08
N LEU A 838 -24.95 -23.83 -16.75
CA LEU A 838 -26.14 -23.26 -16.12
C LEU A 838 -27.19 -24.37 -15.87
N ARG A 839 -28.18 -24.10 -15.01
CA ARG A 839 -29.34 -25.00 -14.85
C ARG A 839 -30.37 -24.68 -15.93
N ASP A 840 -31.09 -25.69 -16.39
CA ASP A 840 -32.18 -25.46 -17.35
C ASP A 840 -33.30 -24.64 -16.72
N GLY A 841 -33.91 -23.76 -17.53
CA GLY A 841 -34.99 -22.89 -17.08
C GLY A 841 -34.97 -21.51 -17.74
N VAL A 842 -35.91 -20.66 -17.35
CA VAL A 842 -35.97 -19.26 -17.80
C VAL A 842 -35.23 -18.38 -16.81
N TYR A 843 -34.41 -17.48 -17.30
CA TYR A 843 -33.65 -16.51 -16.52
C TYR A 843 -34.07 -15.09 -16.90
N ASP A 844 -34.23 -14.20 -15.93
CA ASP A 844 -34.20 -12.76 -16.17
C ASP A 844 -32.74 -12.32 -16.34
N VAL A 845 -32.42 -11.86 -17.55
CA VAL A 845 -31.07 -11.45 -17.93
C VAL A 845 -31.01 -9.93 -18.00
N GLN A 846 -30.29 -9.34 -17.06
CA GLN A 846 -29.96 -7.92 -17.06
C GLN A 846 -28.67 -7.69 -17.83
N TRP A 847 -28.69 -6.78 -18.79
CA TRP A 847 -27.52 -6.31 -19.52
C TRP A 847 -27.02 -5.02 -18.89
N TRP A 848 -25.70 -4.92 -18.70
CA TRP A 848 -25.07 -3.82 -17.98
C TRP A 848 -24.06 -3.09 -18.85
N GLU A 849 -24.17 -1.76 -18.86
CA GLU A 849 -23.11 -0.85 -19.27
C GLU A 849 -22.12 -0.76 -18.09
N THR A 850 -20.89 -1.22 -18.32
CA THR A 850 -19.94 -1.50 -17.24
C THR A 850 -19.21 -0.23 -16.76
N TRP A 851 -19.13 0.83 -17.57
CA TRP A 851 -18.40 2.05 -17.20
C TRP A 851 -19.11 2.82 -16.09
N LYS A 852 -20.44 2.90 -16.15
CA LYS A 852 -21.29 3.55 -15.14
C LYS A 852 -21.93 2.56 -14.18
N GLY A 853 -21.86 1.26 -14.50
CA GLY A 853 -22.53 0.21 -13.73
C GLY A 853 -24.05 0.40 -13.75
N MET A 854 -24.65 0.47 -14.93
CA MET A 854 -26.09 0.68 -15.11
C MET A 854 -26.71 -0.41 -15.97
N VAL A 855 -27.94 -0.82 -15.64
CA VAL A 855 -28.73 -1.72 -16.47
C VAL A 855 -29.17 -1.00 -17.75
N THR A 856 -28.90 -1.58 -18.91
CA THR A 856 -29.35 -1.06 -20.22
C THR A 856 -30.63 -1.71 -20.70
N LYS A 857 -30.81 -3.00 -20.43
CA LYS A 857 -32.07 -3.74 -20.68
C LYS A 857 -32.17 -4.97 -19.79
N THR A 858 -33.40 -5.45 -19.60
CA THR A 858 -33.69 -6.74 -18.96
C THR A 858 -34.59 -7.55 -19.88
N GLU A 859 -34.25 -8.81 -20.13
CA GLU A 859 -35.06 -9.70 -20.97
C GLU A 859 -35.03 -11.15 -20.45
N PRO A 860 -36.11 -11.92 -20.64
CA PRO A 860 -36.11 -13.34 -20.32
C PRO A 860 -35.32 -14.14 -21.37
N MET A 861 -34.45 -15.03 -20.93
CA MET A 861 -33.74 -15.98 -21.79
C MET A 861 -33.88 -17.41 -21.28
N THR A 862 -33.94 -18.39 -22.17
CA THR A 862 -34.09 -19.80 -21.80
C THR A 862 -32.74 -20.51 -21.89
N VAL A 863 -32.37 -21.22 -20.82
CA VAL A 863 -31.26 -22.17 -20.79
C VAL A 863 -31.81 -23.57 -21.09
N LYS A 864 -31.20 -24.26 -22.05
CA LYS A 864 -31.55 -25.64 -22.42
C LYS A 864 -30.30 -26.51 -22.50
N GLY A 865 -30.34 -27.72 -21.95
CA GLY A 865 -29.18 -28.62 -21.93
C GLY A 865 -27.98 -28.04 -21.19
N GLY A 866 -28.21 -27.15 -20.22
CA GLY A 866 -27.22 -26.40 -19.45
C GLY A 866 -26.48 -25.33 -20.24
N VAL A 867 -27.00 -24.93 -21.42
CA VAL A 867 -26.39 -23.96 -22.32
C VAL A 867 -27.30 -22.74 -22.49
N LEU A 868 -26.70 -21.56 -22.35
CA LEU A 868 -27.28 -20.29 -22.76
C LEU A 868 -26.53 -19.79 -24.01
N ASP A 869 -27.25 -19.69 -25.13
CA ASP A 869 -26.72 -19.07 -26.34
C ASP A 869 -26.97 -17.57 -26.32
N LEU A 870 -25.89 -16.79 -26.23
CA LEU A 870 -25.95 -15.33 -26.24
C LEU A 870 -25.74 -14.81 -27.65
N ARG A 871 -26.65 -13.94 -28.09
CA ARG A 871 -26.47 -13.10 -29.27
C ARG A 871 -25.96 -11.72 -28.83
N LEU A 872 -24.66 -11.49 -28.98
CA LEU A 872 -23.99 -10.27 -28.55
C LEU A 872 -24.15 -9.15 -29.60
N PRO A 873 -24.39 -7.90 -29.17
CA PRO A 873 -24.35 -6.75 -30.08
C PRO A 873 -22.91 -6.49 -30.54
N ALA A 874 -22.71 -5.44 -31.35
CA ALA A 874 -21.38 -4.92 -31.58
C ALA A 874 -20.78 -4.40 -30.25
N ILE A 875 -19.54 -4.78 -29.92
CA ILE A 875 -18.89 -4.45 -28.64
C ILE A 875 -17.66 -3.59 -28.92
N ARG A 876 -17.70 -2.33 -28.48
CA ARG A 876 -16.53 -1.45 -28.54
C ARG A 876 -15.62 -1.63 -27.34
N THR A 877 -16.16 -1.71 -26.13
CA THR A 877 -15.39 -1.78 -24.88
C THR A 877 -15.59 -3.12 -24.18
N ASP A 878 -16.69 -3.25 -23.45
CA ASP A 878 -17.08 -4.43 -22.70
C ASP A 878 -18.54 -4.30 -22.25
N LEU A 879 -19.12 -5.40 -21.82
CA LEU A 879 -20.45 -5.46 -21.23
C LEU A 879 -20.50 -6.57 -20.18
N ALA A 880 -21.46 -6.48 -19.26
CA ALA A 880 -21.71 -7.53 -18.28
C ALA A 880 -23.18 -7.95 -18.28
N LEU A 881 -23.43 -9.21 -17.95
CA LEU A 881 -24.76 -9.76 -17.76
C LEU A 881 -24.88 -10.25 -16.32
N LYS A 882 -26.04 -9.98 -15.73
CA LYS A 882 -26.47 -10.56 -14.46
C LYS A 882 -27.73 -11.35 -14.70
N LEU A 883 -27.67 -12.65 -14.47
CA LEU A 883 -28.75 -13.60 -14.75
C LEU A 883 -29.34 -14.08 -13.44
N ARG A 884 -30.67 -14.11 -13.34
CA ARG A 884 -31.39 -14.69 -12.20
C ARG A 884 -32.43 -15.69 -12.69
N PRO A 885 -32.49 -16.92 -12.14
CA PRO A 885 -33.56 -17.85 -12.50
C PRO A 885 -34.92 -17.22 -12.19
N LYS A 886 -35.87 -17.25 -13.14
CA LYS A 886 -37.27 -16.99 -12.85
C LYS A 886 -37.79 -18.14 -11.99
N ARG A 887 -38.00 -17.88 -10.71
CA ARG A 887 -38.73 -18.81 -9.85
C ARG A 887 -40.18 -18.81 -10.34
N GLY A 888 -40.68 -19.96 -10.76
CA GLY A 888 -42.11 -20.14 -11.05
C GLY A 888 -42.91 -19.76 -9.80
N GLY A 889 -43.95 -18.95 -9.98
CA GLY A 889 -44.88 -18.60 -8.92
C GLY A 889 -45.65 -19.81 -8.39
#